data_AF-A0A9E0TVH2-F1
#
_entry.id   AF-A0A9E0TVH2-F1
#
_cell.length_a   1.000
_cell.length_b   1.000
_cell.length_c   1.000
_cell.angle_alpha   90.00
_cell.angle_beta   90.00
_cell.angle_gamma   90.00
#
_symmetry.space_group_name_H-M   'P 1'
#
loop_
_entity.id
_entity.type
_entity.pdbx_description
1 polymer ?
#
loop_
_entity_poly.entity_id
_entity_poly.type
_entity_poly.pdbx_seq_one_letter_code
_entity_poly.pdbx_strand_id
1 'polypeptide(L)'
;MKTLADQLAQSSSIKEKIEVLSKVPVVKSFLEENTLLASFLSKALPEHELVIKAVLAAGQGDKLFAQFSESKAASLLEQLSPVEKFYTSIGGIVGYQARMLELLAAKRDAETVSKGPKSIYHSAEGIDISNESLQVRKAIVDGISMLPSLAEIYPLGGAADRLRLYDEKTGLPLPAARLPFLGKTLLEGLVQDLQSREYLHYKLYGRQVTTPVAIMTSEEKNNHRHILDICEEANWFGRRPESFKFFCQPMVPTINREGEWHLQGPMQLLLKPGGHGVIWRLAREEGIFDWFFASGRKKALVRQVNNPVANTDYGVIAFTGIGCAQDKRFGFASCPRQVKASEGINVLIETPSSAGYKYTLTNIEYCDFNKFGIVDQPEKPGSPYSKFSSNTNILFVDLEAILSALSLCPIPGILVNLKKLAYRNQSGQKKEEEVARLESTMQNIADFFEEAFDKPLPPSERHQLKTYLTYNHRRKTISAAKREFTLGSSLLETPEGCFLDILRNNRDLLVDRCHMQVPVVSDPLHFFEKGPSFIFLYHPALGPLYSVVAQKIRGGRLHPESELQLQIGEADIENLDLEGSLLIQAESIMGHTEGQKLIYSERCGRCVLKNVTVRNKGIDHDMPNVYWRNEIARQEVCQIILRGMSEFYAENITLRGDHFIEVPDGERCIAEEVDGQLRLTFEKIEAPSWHWRYQVYPNHSIILTK
;
A
#
# COMPACT_ATOMS: atom_id res chain seq x y z
N MET A 1 2.26 -37.19 10.34
CA MET A 1 2.01 -35.79 10.77
C MET A 1 0.71 -35.22 10.20
N LYS A 2 0.46 -35.28 8.87
CA LYS A 2 -0.79 -34.79 8.25
C LYS A 2 -2.08 -35.33 8.90
N THR A 3 -2.19 -36.64 9.08
CA THR A 3 -3.34 -37.27 9.77
C THR A 3 -3.57 -36.73 11.18
N LEU A 4 -2.50 -36.46 11.93
CA LEU A 4 -2.59 -35.88 13.27
C LEU A 4 -3.07 -34.42 13.21
N ALA A 5 -2.57 -33.64 12.25
CA ALA A 5 -3.02 -32.28 12.02
C ALA A 5 -4.52 -32.23 11.66
N ASP A 6 -5.00 -33.13 10.80
CA ASP A 6 -6.42 -33.21 10.42
C ASP A 6 -7.31 -33.56 11.63
N GLN A 7 -6.87 -34.51 12.48
CA GLN A 7 -7.56 -34.83 13.73
C GLN A 7 -7.63 -33.61 14.66
N LEU A 8 -6.53 -32.89 14.85
CA LEU A 8 -6.47 -31.70 15.69
C LEU A 8 -7.31 -30.54 15.14
N ALA A 9 -7.42 -30.42 13.82
CA ALA A 9 -8.26 -29.42 13.16
C ALA A 9 -9.76 -29.70 13.37
N GLN A 10 -10.14 -30.97 13.50
CA GLN A 10 -11.51 -31.43 13.72
C GLN A 10 -11.91 -31.45 15.21
N SER A 11 -10.93 -31.48 16.12
CA SER A 11 -11.19 -31.46 17.56
C SER A 11 -11.92 -30.19 18.00
N SER A 12 -12.95 -30.39 18.82
CA SER A 12 -13.91 -29.36 19.25
C SER A 12 -13.46 -28.55 20.47
N SER A 13 -12.47 -29.03 21.22
CA SER A 13 -12.01 -28.40 22.46
C SER A 13 -10.51 -28.57 22.70
N ILE A 14 -9.94 -27.69 23.53
CA ILE A 14 -8.54 -27.78 23.99
C ILE A 14 -8.28 -29.13 24.67
N LYS A 15 -9.23 -29.60 25.51
CA LYS A 15 -9.11 -30.87 26.21
C LYS A 15 -8.99 -32.05 25.24
N GLU A 16 -9.83 -32.09 24.21
CA GLU A 16 -9.79 -33.12 23.18
C GLU A 16 -8.45 -33.12 22.42
N LYS A 17 -7.97 -31.93 22.03
CA LYS A 17 -6.65 -31.80 21.39
C LYS A 17 -5.51 -32.32 22.28
N ILE A 18 -5.53 -32.00 23.58
CA ILE A 18 -4.54 -32.50 24.55
C ILE A 18 -4.61 -34.03 24.63
N GLU A 19 -5.80 -34.62 24.70
CA GLU A 19 -5.97 -36.08 24.73
C GLU A 19 -5.42 -36.77 23.48
N VAL A 20 -5.66 -36.18 22.31
CA VAL A 20 -5.09 -36.65 21.03
C VAL A 20 -3.57 -36.59 21.07
N LEU A 21 -2.98 -35.44 21.45
CA LEU A 21 -1.53 -35.27 21.52
C LEU A 21 -0.86 -36.18 22.56
N SER A 22 -1.53 -36.45 23.67
CA SER A 22 -1.02 -37.32 24.74
C SER A 22 -0.86 -38.77 24.31
N LYS A 23 -1.58 -39.20 23.26
CA LYS A 23 -1.48 -40.55 22.68
C LYS A 23 -0.37 -40.67 21.64
N VAL A 24 0.24 -39.55 21.23
CA VAL A 24 1.32 -39.55 20.24
C VAL A 24 2.60 -40.14 20.86
N PRO A 25 3.20 -41.19 20.30
CA PRO A 25 4.33 -41.89 20.93
C PRO A 25 5.50 -40.96 21.29
N VAL A 26 5.90 -40.05 20.39
CA VAL A 26 7.02 -39.12 20.65
C VAL A 26 6.73 -38.17 21.82
N VAL A 27 5.48 -37.75 22.00
CA VAL A 27 5.08 -36.88 23.12
C VAL A 27 5.18 -37.65 24.43
N LYS A 28 4.67 -38.88 24.46
CA LYS A 28 4.69 -39.74 25.63
C LYS A 28 6.12 -40.05 26.07
N SER A 29 6.94 -40.57 25.15
CA SER A 29 8.33 -40.92 25.44
C SER A 29 9.15 -39.71 25.92
N PHE A 30 9.00 -38.55 25.26
CA PHE A 30 9.72 -37.35 25.66
C PHE A 30 9.38 -36.89 27.08
N LEU A 31 8.10 -36.93 27.48
CA LEU A 31 7.65 -36.52 28.81
C LEU A 31 8.02 -37.54 29.90
N GLU A 32 8.11 -38.83 29.58
CA GLU A 32 8.62 -39.87 30.48
C GLU A 32 10.12 -39.66 30.78
N GLU A 33 10.90 -39.22 29.79
CA GLU A 33 12.33 -38.95 29.91
C GLU A 33 12.64 -37.57 30.56
N ASN A 34 11.76 -36.58 30.38
CA ASN A 34 11.96 -35.20 30.84
C ASN A 34 11.03 -34.82 32.01
N THR A 35 11.34 -35.32 33.20
CA THR A 35 10.52 -35.16 34.42
C THR A 35 10.28 -33.70 34.84
N LEU A 36 11.25 -32.80 34.59
CA LEU A 36 11.10 -31.36 34.86
C LEU A 36 10.00 -30.73 34.00
N LEU A 37 9.99 -31.03 32.69
CA LEU A 37 8.96 -30.53 31.77
C LEU A 37 7.60 -31.14 32.10
N ALA A 38 7.54 -32.44 32.42
CA ALA A 38 6.30 -33.09 32.84
C ALA A 38 5.72 -32.48 34.12
N SER A 39 6.56 -32.17 35.12
CA SER A 39 6.16 -31.48 36.34
C SER A 39 5.62 -30.07 36.04
N PHE A 40 6.28 -29.33 35.16
CA PHE A 40 5.81 -28.01 34.71
C PHE A 40 4.43 -28.11 34.05
N LEU A 41 4.24 -29.07 33.13
CA LEU A 41 2.97 -29.28 32.43
C LEU A 41 1.83 -29.68 33.37
N SER A 42 2.09 -30.45 34.43
CA SER A 42 1.06 -30.83 35.40
C SER A 42 0.40 -29.65 36.13
N LYS A 43 1.06 -28.49 36.11
CA LYS A 43 0.60 -27.23 36.73
C LYS A 43 0.25 -26.16 35.70
N ALA A 44 0.44 -26.44 34.41
CA ALA A 44 0.23 -25.49 33.34
C ALA A 44 -1.27 -25.31 33.05
N LEU A 45 -1.63 -24.15 32.49
CA LEU A 45 -2.95 -23.95 31.91
C LEU A 45 -3.14 -24.90 30.70
N PRO A 46 -4.36 -25.39 30.43
CA PRO A 46 -4.62 -26.27 29.29
C PRO A 46 -4.11 -25.73 27.95
N GLU A 47 -4.21 -24.43 27.72
CA GLU A 47 -3.69 -23.75 26.52
C GLU A 47 -2.17 -23.94 26.38
N HIS A 48 -1.44 -23.80 27.49
CA HIS A 48 0.01 -23.97 27.51
C HIS A 48 0.40 -25.44 27.35
N GLU A 49 -0.33 -26.35 27.98
CA GLU A 49 -0.14 -27.79 27.81
C GLU A 49 -0.33 -28.22 26.36
N LEU A 50 -1.39 -27.73 25.70
CA LEU A 50 -1.66 -27.94 24.29
C LEU A 50 -0.47 -27.48 23.43
N VAL A 51 0.02 -26.25 23.62
CA VAL A 51 1.12 -25.69 22.83
C VAL A 51 2.39 -26.54 22.97
N ILE A 52 2.80 -26.87 24.19
CA ILE A 52 4.02 -27.66 24.41
C ILE A 52 3.87 -29.06 23.81
N LYS A 53 2.74 -29.74 24.03
CA LYS A 53 2.50 -31.07 23.44
C LYS A 53 2.45 -31.02 21.91
N ALA A 54 1.93 -29.94 21.32
CA ALA A 54 1.92 -29.75 19.88
C ALA A 54 3.34 -29.56 19.32
N VAL A 55 4.21 -28.83 20.02
CA VAL A 55 5.64 -28.70 19.68
C VAL A 55 6.36 -30.06 19.74
N LEU A 56 6.09 -30.86 20.78
CA LEU A 56 6.64 -32.22 20.88
C LEU A 56 6.15 -33.11 19.74
N ALA A 57 4.85 -33.08 19.43
CA ALA A 57 4.27 -33.83 18.31
C ALA A 57 4.77 -33.35 16.92
N ALA A 58 5.16 -32.09 16.81
CA ALA A 58 5.82 -31.51 15.64
C ALA A 58 7.30 -31.93 15.49
N GLY A 59 7.84 -32.72 16.44
CA GLY A 59 9.20 -33.24 16.41
C GLY A 59 10.27 -32.22 16.81
N GLN A 60 9.88 -31.16 17.53
CA GLN A 60 10.80 -30.06 17.88
C GLN A 60 11.31 -30.13 19.32
N GLY A 61 10.91 -31.18 20.06
CA GLY A 61 11.14 -31.30 21.51
C GLY A 61 12.60 -31.32 21.91
N ASP A 62 13.39 -32.24 21.35
CA ASP A 62 14.81 -32.44 21.69
C ASP A 62 15.60 -31.14 21.55
N LYS A 63 15.42 -30.45 20.43
CA LYS A 63 16.16 -29.21 20.13
C LYS A 63 15.71 -28.04 21.00
N LEU A 64 14.39 -27.88 21.19
CA LEU A 64 13.84 -26.72 21.87
C LEU A 64 13.97 -26.80 23.39
N PHE A 65 13.77 -28.00 23.96
CA PHE A 65 13.71 -28.21 25.41
C PHE A 65 14.99 -28.85 26.00
N ALA A 66 16.07 -29.03 25.20
CA ALA A 66 17.36 -29.51 25.70
C ALA A 66 17.90 -28.75 26.93
N GLN A 67 17.60 -27.44 27.03
CA GLN A 67 17.96 -26.60 28.16
C GLN A 67 16.70 -25.95 28.75
N PHE A 68 15.76 -26.79 29.18
CA PHE A 68 14.48 -26.33 29.72
C PHE A 68 14.67 -25.39 30.92
N SER A 69 13.89 -24.32 30.93
CA SER A 69 13.81 -23.34 32.01
C SER A 69 12.39 -22.81 32.08
N GLU A 70 11.78 -22.84 33.26
CA GLU A 70 10.40 -22.38 33.45
C GLU A 70 10.23 -20.90 33.06
N SER A 71 11.21 -20.05 33.37
CA SER A 71 11.15 -18.61 33.02
C SER A 71 11.20 -18.38 31.50
N LYS A 72 11.95 -19.20 30.76
CA LYS A 72 11.99 -19.14 29.30
C LYS A 72 10.77 -19.78 28.66
N ALA A 73 10.14 -20.75 29.32
CA ALA A 73 8.91 -21.39 28.85
C ALA A 73 7.77 -20.36 28.71
N ALA A 74 7.66 -19.41 29.64
CA ALA A 74 6.65 -18.34 29.55
C ALA A 74 6.78 -17.51 28.26
N SER A 75 7.99 -17.01 27.95
CA SER A 75 8.22 -16.23 26.72
C SER A 75 8.00 -17.06 25.44
N LEU A 76 8.36 -18.34 25.46
CA LEU A 76 8.08 -19.24 24.35
C LEU A 76 6.57 -19.46 24.14
N LEU A 77 5.81 -19.60 25.22
CA LEU A 77 4.36 -19.76 25.18
C LEU A 77 3.66 -18.50 24.68
N GLU A 78 4.13 -17.31 25.06
CA GLU A 78 3.65 -16.03 24.51
C GLU A 78 3.85 -15.95 22.99
N GLN A 79 4.97 -16.49 22.48
CA GLN A 79 5.26 -16.52 21.05
C GLN A 79 4.43 -17.56 20.29
N LEU A 80 4.21 -18.75 20.87
CA LEU A 80 3.60 -19.88 20.17
C LEU A 80 2.08 -20.00 20.35
N SER A 81 1.50 -19.46 21.41
CA SER A 81 0.04 -19.49 21.61
C SER A 81 -0.72 -18.77 20.48
N PRO A 82 -0.27 -17.60 19.98
CA PRO A 82 -0.86 -16.98 18.79
C PRO A 82 -0.76 -17.85 17.54
N VAL A 83 0.32 -18.62 17.38
CA VAL A 83 0.51 -19.54 16.25
C VAL A 83 -0.46 -20.71 16.32
N GLU A 84 -0.61 -21.34 17.50
CA GLU A 84 -1.58 -22.42 17.73
C GLU A 84 -3.02 -21.94 17.45
N LYS A 85 -3.39 -20.77 17.99
CA LYS A 85 -4.71 -20.16 17.75
C LYS A 85 -4.92 -19.87 16.27
N PHE A 86 -3.99 -19.14 15.64
CA PHE A 86 -4.11 -18.72 14.24
C PHE A 86 -4.15 -19.92 13.30
N TYR A 87 -3.38 -20.98 13.51
CA TYR A 87 -3.39 -22.14 12.60
C TYR A 87 -4.36 -23.24 13.02
N THR A 88 -5.28 -23.00 13.97
CA THR A 88 -6.23 -24.02 14.46
C THR A 88 -7.02 -24.69 13.33
N SER A 89 -7.43 -23.98 12.28
CA SER A 89 -8.18 -24.56 11.15
C SER A 89 -7.40 -25.59 10.32
N ILE A 90 -6.07 -25.70 10.50
CA ILE A 90 -5.23 -26.70 9.87
C ILE A 90 -4.57 -27.63 10.89
N GLY A 91 -4.96 -27.57 12.16
CA GLY A 91 -4.40 -28.39 13.24
C GLY A 91 -3.34 -27.69 14.10
N GLY A 92 -3.35 -26.37 14.14
CA GLY A 92 -2.47 -25.58 15.03
C GLY A 92 -1.00 -25.67 14.62
N ILE A 93 -0.11 -25.73 15.61
CA ILE A 93 1.35 -25.85 15.41
C ILE A 93 1.71 -27.13 14.63
N VAL A 94 1.03 -28.25 14.92
CA VAL A 94 1.24 -29.51 14.18
C VAL A 94 0.83 -29.35 12.73
N GLY A 95 -0.28 -28.65 12.48
CA GLY A 95 -0.74 -28.26 11.14
C GLY A 95 0.25 -27.40 10.38
N TYR A 96 0.75 -26.36 11.03
CA TYR A 96 1.80 -25.48 10.50
C TYR A 96 3.02 -26.29 10.06
N GLN A 97 3.52 -27.17 10.95
CA GLN A 97 4.68 -28.01 10.65
C GLN A 97 4.41 -29.00 9.51
N ALA A 98 3.26 -29.69 9.54
CA ALA A 98 2.89 -30.65 8.50
C ALA A 98 2.82 -29.99 7.13
N ARG A 99 2.21 -28.80 7.05
CA ARG A 99 2.06 -28.04 5.81
C ARG A 99 3.39 -27.55 5.27
N MET A 100 4.28 -27.08 6.15
CA MET A 100 5.64 -26.70 5.77
C MET A 100 6.41 -27.86 5.15
N LEU A 101 6.40 -29.04 5.78
CA LEU A 101 7.05 -30.25 5.28
C LEU A 101 6.49 -30.70 3.94
N GLU A 102 5.16 -30.68 3.77
CA GLU A 102 4.49 -31.03 2.52
C GLU A 102 4.94 -30.12 1.36
N LEU A 103 5.00 -28.80 1.59
CA LEU A 103 5.40 -27.83 0.57
C LEU A 103 6.90 -27.89 0.25
N LEU A 104 7.74 -28.14 1.25
CA LEU A 104 9.19 -28.34 1.04
C LEU A 104 9.46 -29.62 0.24
N ALA A 105 8.74 -30.70 0.51
CA ALA A 105 8.83 -31.95 -0.25
C ALA A 105 8.35 -31.74 -1.70
N ALA A 106 7.19 -31.10 -1.90
CA ALA A 106 6.67 -30.81 -3.24
C ALA A 106 7.62 -29.95 -4.09
N LYS A 107 8.40 -29.04 -3.47
CA LYS A 107 9.43 -28.27 -4.18
C LYS A 107 10.63 -29.10 -4.63
N ARG A 108 10.96 -30.20 -3.93
CA ARG A 108 12.00 -31.15 -4.35
C ARG A 108 11.50 -31.99 -5.54
N ASP A 109 10.24 -32.40 -5.49
CA ASP A 109 9.63 -33.28 -6.49
C ASP A 109 9.18 -32.53 -7.76
N ALA A 110 9.02 -31.20 -7.70
CA ALA A 110 8.62 -30.34 -8.83
C ALA A 110 9.65 -30.28 -9.97
N GLU A 111 10.84 -30.88 -9.82
CA GLU A 111 11.75 -31.17 -10.94
C GLU A 111 11.27 -32.35 -11.80
N THR A 112 10.22 -33.06 -11.40
CA THR A 112 9.65 -34.20 -12.09
C THR A 112 8.12 -34.17 -12.08
N VAL A 113 7.55 -33.71 -13.20
CA VAL A 113 6.15 -33.87 -13.64
C VAL A 113 5.12 -32.90 -13.06
N SER A 114 4.45 -32.14 -13.93
CA SER A 114 3.08 -31.68 -13.73
C SER A 114 2.17 -32.26 -14.81
N LYS A 115 1.15 -33.03 -14.41
CA LYS A 115 -0.02 -33.36 -15.23
C LYS A 115 -1.27 -33.28 -14.36
N GLY A 116 -1.63 -32.06 -13.99
CA GLY A 116 -3.02 -31.74 -13.64
C GLY A 116 -3.91 -31.72 -14.89
N PRO A 117 -5.23 -31.52 -14.75
CA PRO A 117 -6.09 -31.26 -15.90
C PRO A 117 -5.51 -30.12 -16.75
N LYS A 118 -5.75 -30.13 -18.06
CA LYS A 118 -5.25 -29.11 -19.00
C LYS A 118 -5.90 -27.75 -18.70
N SER A 119 -5.45 -27.06 -17.65
CA SER A 119 -5.80 -25.66 -17.42
C SER A 119 -5.15 -24.80 -18.51
N ILE A 120 -5.92 -23.86 -19.04
CA ILE A 120 -5.47 -22.92 -20.06
C ILE A 120 -5.27 -21.58 -19.37
N TYR A 121 -4.05 -21.03 -19.49
CA TYR A 121 -3.68 -19.75 -18.90
C TYR A 121 -3.81 -18.65 -19.96
N HIS A 122 -4.84 -17.83 -19.83
CA HIS A 122 -5.04 -16.67 -20.69
C HIS A 122 -4.39 -15.43 -20.08
N SER A 123 -3.88 -14.54 -20.96
CA SER A 123 -3.67 -13.16 -20.53
C SER A 123 -5.04 -12.59 -20.16
N ALA A 124 -5.10 -11.97 -18.98
CA ALA A 124 -6.36 -11.51 -18.45
C ALA A 124 -6.77 -10.23 -19.17
N GLU A 125 -7.92 -10.27 -19.84
CA GLU A 125 -8.51 -9.09 -20.47
C GLU A 125 -9.10 -8.19 -19.38
N GLY A 126 -8.93 -6.88 -19.54
CA GLY A 126 -9.34 -5.91 -18.54
C GLY A 126 -9.95 -4.69 -19.18
N ILE A 127 -10.64 -3.91 -18.34
CA ILE A 127 -11.22 -2.64 -18.75
C ILE A 127 -10.09 -1.63 -18.87
N ASP A 128 -9.83 -1.17 -20.09
CA ASP A 128 -8.82 -0.15 -20.34
C ASP A 128 -9.33 1.21 -19.85
N ILE A 129 -8.61 1.75 -18.86
CA ILE A 129 -8.84 3.08 -18.29
C ILE A 129 -7.64 4.00 -18.55
N SER A 130 -6.75 3.68 -19.50
CA SER A 130 -5.60 4.53 -19.84
C SER A 130 -5.99 5.88 -20.41
N ASN A 131 -7.19 5.99 -20.99
CA ASN A 131 -7.73 7.19 -21.61
C ASN A 131 -9.07 7.58 -20.98
N GLU A 132 -9.30 8.89 -20.81
CA GLU A 132 -10.48 9.44 -20.15
C GLU A 132 -11.72 9.48 -21.07
N SER A 133 -12.20 8.31 -21.46
CA SER A 133 -13.43 8.10 -22.24
C SER A 133 -14.70 8.44 -21.43
N LEU A 134 -15.85 8.49 -22.09
CA LEU A 134 -17.14 8.71 -21.41
C LEU A 134 -17.41 7.65 -20.33
N GLN A 135 -17.07 6.39 -20.60
CA GLN A 135 -17.23 5.28 -19.67
C GLN A 135 -16.29 5.45 -18.46
N VAL A 136 -15.05 5.90 -18.69
CA VAL A 136 -14.08 6.17 -17.61
C VAL A 136 -14.55 7.36 -16.77
N ARG A 137 -15.04 8.44 -17.38
CA ARG A 137 -15.64 9.57 -16.62
C ARG A 137 -16.82 9.15 -15.77
N LYS A 138 -17.70 8.30 -16.32
CA LYS A 138 -18.79 7.72 -15.54
C LYS A 138 -18.23 6.93 -14.36
N ALA A 139 -17.24 6.06 -14.57
CA ALA A 139 -16.59 5.30 -13.50
C ALA A 139 -15.95 6.21 -12.44
N ILE A 140 -15.37 7.36 -12.84
CA ILE A 140 -14.83 8.35 -11.90
C ILE A 140 -15.94 8.90 -11.01
N VAL A 141 -17.04 9.39 -11.60
CA VAL A 141 -18.18 9.92 -10.85
C VAL A 141 -18.78 8.86 -9.93
N ASP A 142 -18.98 7.63 -10.44
CA ASP A 142 -19.46 6.49 -9.67
C ASP A 142 -18.52 6.21 -8.47
N GLY A 143 -17.21 6.17 -8.71
CA GLY A 143 -16.19 5.90 -7.68
C GLY A 143 -16.17 6.95 -6.58
N ILE A 144 -16.32 8.23 -6.92
CA ILE A 144 -16.46 9.30 -5.93
C ILE A 144 -17.77 9.12 -5.17
N SER A 145 -18.90 8.98 -5.85
CA SER A 145 -20.23 8.86 -5.23
C SER A 145 -20.37 7.66 -4.30
N MET A 146 -19.65 6.58 -4.58
CA MET A 146 -19.69 5.32 -3.83
C MET A 146 -18.69 5.27 -2.68
N LEU A 147 -17.88 6.32 -2.46
CA LEU A 147 -16.95 6.41 -1.34
C LEU A 147 -17.61 6.13 0.03
N PRO A 148 -18.86 6.54 0.33
CA PRO A 148 -19.56 6.15 1.56
C PRO A 148 -19.72 4.63 1.75
N SER A 149 -19.69 3.83 0.68
CA SER A 149 -19.80 2.37 0.76
C SER A 149 -18.46 1.64 0.87
N LEU A 150 -17.35 2.38 0.72
CA LEU A 150 -15.99 1.85 0.71
C LEU A 150 -15.33 1.93 2.08
N ALA A 151 -14.46 0.97 2.36
CA ALA A 151 -13.45 1.01 3.41
C ALA A 151 -12.04 0.90 2.80
N GLU A 152 -10.98 1.06 3.60
CA GLU A 152 -9.61 0.76 3.18
C GLU A 152 -8.93 -0.25 4.10
N ILE A 153 -8.08 -1.09 3.50
CA ILE A 153 -7.28 -2.10 4.19
C ILE A 153 -5.82 -1.94 3.78
N TYR A 154 -4.93 -1.72 4.74
CA TYR A 154 -3.50 -1.50 4.52
C TYR A 154 -2.64 -2.61 5.13
N PRO A 155 -2.05 -3.52 4.32
CA PRO A 155 -1.03 -4.46 4.77
C PRO A 155 0.32 -3.77 4.99
N LEU A 156 0.64 -3.41 6.24
CA LEU A 156 1.86 -2.68 6.64
C LEU A 156 2.88 -3.50 7.46
N GLY A 157 2.71 -4.82 7.58
CA GLY A 157 3.57 -5.67 8.42
C GLY A 157 4.95 -6.03 7.84
N GLY A 158 5.55 -5.19 6.99
CA GLY A 158 6.85 -5.43 6.36
C GLY A 158 7.94 -4.44 6.79
N ALA A 159 9.15 -4.93 7.03
CA ALA A 159 10.33 -4.10 7.26
C ALA A 159 10.92 -3.56 5.92
N ALA A 160 11.56 -2.40 5.97
CA ALA A 160 12.20 -1.76 4.82
C ALA A 160 13.66 -2.20 4.59
N ASP A 161 13.96 -3.49 4.79
CA ASP A 161 15.34 -4.00 4.83
C ASP A 161 16.15 -3.71 3.56
N ARG A 162 15.48 -3.73 2.41
CA ARG A 162 16.08 -3.46 1.10
C ARG A 162 16.31 -1.97 0.82
N LEU A 163 15.71 -1.08 1.60
CA LEU A 163 15.94 0.37 1.55
C LEU A 163 17.08 0.82 2.46
N ARG A 164 17.62 -0.07 3.30
CA ARG A 164 18.57 0.28 4.37
C ARG A 164 18.08 1.46 5.21
N LEU A 165 16.78 1.48 5.49
CA LEU A 165 16.17 2.49 6.35
C LEU A 165 16.38 2.11 7.81
N TYR A 166 17.18 2.89 8.52
CA TYR A 166 17.50 2.68 9.93
C TYR A 166 17.18 3.92 10.75
N ASP A 167 16.82 3.70 12.01
CA ASP A 167 16.75 4.75 13.01
C ASP A 167 18.16 5.20 13.38
N GLU A 168 18.44 6.50 13.26
CA GLU A 168 19.79 7.06 13.45
C GLU A 168 20.30 6.91 14.89
N LYS A 169 19.40 6.87 15.88
CA LYS A 169 19.76 6.81 17.31
C LYS A 169 20.03 5.39 17.77
N THR A 170 19.21 4.44 17.33
CA THR A 170 19.24 3.04 17.77
C THR A 170 19.97 2.12 16.80
N GLY A 171 20.13 2.54 15.54
CA GLY A 171 20.67 1.72 14.46
C GLY A 171 19.76 0.55 14.04
N LEU A 172 18.51 0.53 14.51
CA LEU A 172 17.55 -0.53 14.21
C LEU A 172 16.82 -0.26 12.89
N PRO A 173 16.47 -1.30 12.10
CA PRO A 173 15.75 -1.09 10.84
C PRO A 173 14.33 -0.59 11.11
N LEU A 174 13.87 0.35 10.28
CA LEU A 174 12.53 0.94 10.35
C LEU A 174 11.55 0.28 9.36
N PRO A 175 10.23 0.38 9.59
CA PRO A 175 9.23 -0.05 8.62
C PRO A 175 9.18 0.87 7.39
N ALA A 176 8.74 0.35 6.24
CA ALA A 176 8.64 1.14 5.01
C ALA A 176 7.72 2.36 5.15
N ALA A 177 6.69 2.24 5.99
CA ALA A 177 5.79 3.35 6.29
C ALA A 177 6.50 4.60 6.83
N ARG A 178 7.66 4.47 7.51
CA ARG A 178 8.46 5.58 8.04
C ARG A 178 9.37 6.24 7.00
N LEU A 179 9.51 5.68 5.79
CA LEU A 179 10.38 6.25 4.75
C LEU A 179 9.93 7.69 4.44
N PRO A 180 10.80 8.70 4.61
CA PRO A 180 10.52 10.06 4.16
C PRO A 180 10.49 10.11 2.64
N PHE A 181 9.42 10.62 2.05
CA PHE A 181 9.21 10.76 0.63
C PHE A 181 8.37 12.02 0.37
N LEU A 182 8.89 12.94 -0.43
CA LEU A 182 8.28 14.25 -0.69
C LEU A 182 7.97 15.05 0.60
N GLY A 183 8.86 14.98 1.59
CA GLY A 183 8.74 15.70 2.86
C GLY A 183 7.78 15.08 3.88
N LYS A 184 7.26 13.88 3.63
CA LYS A 184 6.29 13.18 4.48
C LYS A 184 6.64 11.69 4.56
N THR A 185 6.19 11.00 5.60
CA THR A 185 6.26 9.54 5.64
C THR A 185 5.36 8.93 4.55
N LEU A 186 5.69 7.72 4.08
CA LEU A 186 4.83 7.02 3.10
C LEU A 186 3.40 6.79 3.62
N LEU A 187 3.21 6.59 4.93
CA LEU A 187 1.88 6.44 5.52
C LEU A 187 1.10 7.76 5.49
N GLU A 188 1.73 8.90 5.79
CA GLU A 188 1.11 10.22 5.66
C GLU A 188 0.64 10.46 4.22
N GLY A 189 1.48 10.16 3.22
CA GLY A 189 1.10 10.25 1.81
C GLY A 189 -0.12 9.38 1.47
N LEU A 190 -0.14 8.13 1.96
CA LEU A 190 -1.25 7.20 1.76
C LEU A 190 -2.56 7.74 2.36
N VAL A 191 -2.53 8.35 3.55
CA VAL A 191 -3.74 8.94 4.18
C VAL A 191 -4.17 10.21 3.46
N GLN A 192 -3.24 11.05 2.99
CA GLN A 192 -3.55 12.24 2.20
C GLN A 192 -4.24 11.92 0.88
N ASP A 193 -3.85 10.83 0.22
CA ASP A 193 -4.56 10.31 -0.96
C ASP A 193 -6.03 10.02 -0.67
N LEU A 194 -6.30 9.33 0.46
CA LEU A 194 -7.67 9.04 0.89
C LEU A 194 -8.43 10.32 1.21
N GLN A 195 -7.84 11.24 1.99
CA GLN A 195 -8.49 12.50 2.34
C GLN A 195 -8.78 13.37 1.11
N SER A 196 -7.95 13.33 0.06
CA SER A 196 -8.21 14.06 -1.17
C SER A 196 -9.45 13.55 -1.92
N ARG A 197 -9.70 12.23 -1.89
CA ARG A 197 -10.91 11.62 -2.45
C ARG A 197 -12.14 11.93 -1.61
N GLU A 198 -12.00 11.90 -0.28
CA GLU A 198 -13.05 12.31 0.67
C GLU A 198 -13.40 13.80 0.50
N TYR A 199 -12.39 14.65 0.27
CA TYR A 199 -12.57 16.07 0.01
C TYR A 199 -13.23 16.33 -1.34
N LEU A 200 -12.83 15.62 -2.41
CA LEU A 200 -13.51 15.71 -3.70
C LEU A 200 -14.97 15.26 -3.62
N HIS A 201 -15.28 14.20 -2.87
CA HIS A 201 -16.66 13.81 -2.57
C HIS A 201 -17.41 14.94 -1.85
N TYR A 202 -16.80 15.56 -0.83
CA TYR A 202 -17.40 16.71 -0.15
C TYR A 202 -17.68 17.88 -1.09
N LYS A 203 -16.73 18.25 -1.96
CA LYS A 203 -16.91 19.36 -2.92
C LYS A 203 -18.05 19.11 -3.92
N LEU A 204 -18.31 17.85 -4.28
CA LEU A 204 -19.37 17.47 -5.22
C LEU A 204 -20.73 17.27 -4.56
N TYR A 205 -20.78 16.73 -3.34
CA TYR A 205 -22.02 16.27 -2.70
C TYR A 205 -22.36 17.00 -1.39
N GLY A 206 -21.52 17.94 -0.95
CA GLY A 206 -21.72 18.71 0.29
C GLY A 206 -21.61 17.88 1.57
N ARG A 207 -21.18 16.62 1.49
CA ARG A 207 -21.14 15.69 2.61
C ARG A 207 -19.73 15.19 2.87
N GLN A 208 -19.21 15.45 4.07
CA GLN A 208 -17.96 14.87 4.54
C GLN A 208 -18.18 13.38 4.86
N VAL A 209 -17.31 12.55 4.31
CA VAL A 209 -17.25 11.11 4.59
C VAL A 209 -15.94 10.84 5.31
N THR A 210 -16.00 10.02 6.37
CA THR A 210 -14.82 9.43 6.97
C THR A 210 -14.82 7.96 6.66
N THR A 211 -13.91 7.54 5.79
CA THR A 211 -13.69 6.16 5.37
C THR A 211 -12.94 5.43 6.47
N PRO A 212 -13.46 4.29 6.98
CA PRO A 212 -12.76 3.50 7.98
C PRO A 212 -11.54 2.82 7.37
N VAL A 213 -10.43 2.83 8.10
CA VAL A 213 -9.14 2.27 7.65
C VAL A 213 -8.70 1.16 8.59
N ALA A 214 -8.57 -0.05 8.07
CA ALA A 214 -8.00 -1.17 8.81
C ALA A 214 -6.52 -1.34 8.43
N ILE A 215 -5.62 -1.41 9.41
CA ILE A 215 -4.18 -1.49 9.20
C ILE A 215 -3.64 -2.79 9.81
N MET A 216 -3.11 -3.67 8.96
CA MET A 216 -2.43 -4.88 9.42
C MET A 216 -0.95 -4.58 9.67
N THR A 217 -0.46 -4.81 10.88
CA THR A 217 0.94 -4.59 11.29
C THR A 217 1.65 -5.90 11.65
N SER A 218 2.89 -5.83 12.12
CA SER A 218 3.62 -6.95 12.72
C SER A 218 4.45 -6.51 13.93
N GLU A 219 4.84 -7.47 14.78
CA GLU A 219 5.85 -7.22 15.82
C GLU A 219 7.30 -7.26 15.30
N GLU A 220 7.52 -7.69 14.05
CA GLU A 220 8.84 -7.68 13.44
C GLU A 220 9.43 -6.27 13.49
N LYS A 221 10.56 -6.12 14.22
CA LYS A 221 11.32 -4.87 14.36
C LYS A 221 10.46 -3.71 14.86
N ASN A 222 9.59 -3.98 15.84
CA ASN A 222 8.74 -2.97 16.47
C ASN A 222 7.82 -2.24 15.47
N ASN A 223 7.49 -2.89 14.35
CA ASN A 223 6.70 -2.29 13.27
C ASN A 223 5.36 -1.74 13.79
N HIS A 224 4.60 -2.50 14.59
CA HIS A 224 3.32 -2.06 15.14
C HIS A 224 3.42 -0.71 15.86
N ARG A 225 4.38 -0.56 16.80
CA ARG A 225 4.56 0.69 17.53
C ARG A 225 4.98 1.83 16.61
N HIS A 226 5.91 1.60 15.68
CA HIS A 226 6.32 2.63 14.73
C HIS A 226 5.17 3.13 13.85
N ILE A 227 4.20 2.28 13.49
CA ILE A 227 3.00 2.70 12.75
C ILE A 227 2.08 3.55 13.64
N LEU A 228 1.86 3.14 14.89
CA LEU A 228 1.08 3.91 15.86
C LEU A 228 1.69 5.28 16.10
N ASP A 229 3.01 5.34 16.29
CA ASP A 229 3.74 6.59 16.49
C ASP A 229 3.53 7.56 15.31
N ILE A 230 3.57 7.10 14.05
CA ILE A 230 3.28 7.98 12.90
C ILE A 230 1.87 8.58 13.03
N CYS A 231 0.88 7.75 13.40
CA CYS A 231 -0.50 8.21 13.55
C CYS A 231 -0.62 9.22 14.71
N GLU A 232 0.01 8.95 15.85
CA GLU A 232 0.01 9.83 17.03
C GLU A 232 0.73 11.15 16.75
N GLU A 233 1.94 11.10 16.19
CA GLU A 233 2.76 12.27 15.81
C GLU A 233 2.03 13.17 14.80
N ALA A 234 1.30 12.58 13.85
CA ALA A 234 0.50 13.30 12.86
C ALA A 234 -0.91 13.71 13.37
N ASN A 235 -1.18 13.60 14.68
CA ASN A 235 -2.50 13.87 15.29
C ASN A 235 -3.66 13.16 14.55
N TRP A 236 -3.44 11.88 14.26
CA TRP A 236 -4.36 11.01 13.52
C TRP A 236 -4.79 11.59 12.16
N PHE A 237 -3.92 12.40 11.57
CA PHE A 237 -4.13 13.08 10.28
C PHE A 237 -5.39 13.95 10.26
N GLY A 238 -5.79 14.51 11.41
CA GLY A 238 -7.06 15.25 11.54
C GLY A 238 -8.31 14.35 11.50
N ARG A 239 -8.16 13.04 11.70
CA ARG A 239 -9.26 12.08 11.81
C ARG A 239 -9.42 11.68 13.27
N ARG A 240 -10.55 11.08 13.61
CA ARG A 240 -10.71 10.47 14.94
C ARG A 240 -9.91 9.16 15.00
N PRO A 241 -9.24 8.84 16.12
CA PRO A 241 -8.52 7.57 16.29
C PRO A 241 -9.38 6.35 15.97
N GLU A 242 -10.67 6.37 16.30
CA GLU A 242 -11.61 5.26 16.08
C GLU A 242 -11.94 5.04 14.59
N SER A 243 -11.52 5.94 13.70
CA SER A 243 -11.59 5.71 12.25
C SER A 243 -10.51 4.74 11.74
N PHE A 244 -9.56 4.38 12.61
CA PHE A 244 -8.54 3.37 12.36
C PHE A 244 -8.75 2.15 13.26
N LYS A 245 -8.54 0.95 12.70
CA LYS A 245 -8.38 -0.28 13.48
C LYS A 245 -7.09 -0.98 13.11
N PHE A 246 -6.27 -1.28 14.11
CA PHE A 246 -5.03 -2.04 13.94
C PHE A 246 -5.26 -3.49 14.30
N PHE A 247 -4.63 -4.39 13.56
CA PHE A 247 -4.64 -5.81 13.85
C PHE A 247 -3.26 -6.39 13.49
N CYS A 248 -2.62 -7.06 14.44
CA CYS A 248 -1.21 -7.42 14.34
C CYS A 248 -1.06 -8.88 13.92
N GLN A 249 -0.31 -9.15 12.85
CA GLN A 249 -0.10 -10.52 12.39
C GLN A 249 0.81 -11.31 13.34
N PRO A 250 0.55 -12.61 13.56
CA PRO A 250 1.40 -13.43 14.39
C PRO A 250 2.78 -13.65 13.75
N MET A 251 3.78 -13.79 14.61
CA MET A 251 5.14 -14.18 14.24
C MET A 251 5.24 -15.70 14.27
N VAL A 252 5.76 -16.32 13.20
CA VAL A 252 5.79 -17.78 13.04
C VAL A 252 7.23 -18.34 13.10
N PRO A 253 7.41 -19.57 13.61
CA PRO A 253 8.71 -20.24 13.63
C PRO A 253 9.29 -20.44 12.24
N THR A 254 10.58 -20.16 12.09
CA THR A 254 11.33 -20.52 10.88
C THR A 254 11.95 -21.91 11.01
N ILE A 255 12.08 -22.62 9.89
CA ILE A 255 12.60 -23.99 9.84
C ILE A 255 13.71 -24.14 8.79
N ASN A 256 14.57 -25.14 8.93
CA ASN A 256 15.58 -25.52 7.94
C ASN A 256 15.01 -26.49 6.86
N ARG A 257 15.85 -26.99 5.96
CA ARG A 257 15.44 -27.93 4.90
C ARG A 257 14.93 -29.26 5.44
N GLU A 258 15.40 -29.67 6.60
CA GLU A 258 15.05 -30.91 7.29
C GLU A 258 13.76 -30.78 8.10
N GLY A 259 13.26 -29.54 8.25
CA GLY A 259 12.04 -29.21 8.97
C GLY A 259 12.25 -28.92 10.45
N GLU A 260 13.48 -28.78 10.91
CA GLU A 260 13.78 -28.39 12.28
C GLU A 260 13.67 -26.87 12.46
N TRP A 261 13.16 -26.45 13.61
CA TRP A 261 13.05 -25.03 13.94
C TRP A 261 14.42 -24.40 14.19
N HIS A 262 14.55 -23.14 13.77
CA HIS A 262 15.73 -22.33 14.00
C HIS A 262 15.65 -21.61 15.34
N LEU A 263 16.76 -21.64 16.08
CA LEU A 263 16.89 -21.02 17.40
C LEU A 263 17.97 -19.93 17.38
N GLN A 264 17.70 -18.81 18.06
CA GLN A 264 18.67 -17.75 18.31
C GLN A 264 19.45 -17.97 19.62
N GLY A 265 18.88 -18.75 20.53
CA GLY A 265 19.41 -19.14 21.83
C GLY A 265 18.55 -20.24 22.45
N PRO A 266 18.87 -20.74 23.65
CA PRO A 266 18.09 -21.79 24.30
C PRO A 266 16.64 -21.33 24.51
N MET A 267 15.70 -22.12 24.00
CA MET A 267 14.25 -21.83 23.99
C MET A 267 13.85 -20.50 23.31
N GLN A 268 14.72 -19.91 22.48
CA GLN A 268 14.44 -18.66 21.77
C GLN A 268 14.34 -18.90 20.27
N LEU A 269 13.13 -18.78 19.74
CA LEU A 269 12.82 -19.04 18.33
C LEU A 269 13.33 -17.92 17.42
N LEU A 270 13.82 -18.31 16.24
CA LEU A 270 13.96 -17.39 15.11
C LEU A 270 12.59 -17.26 14.42
N LEU A 271 11.92 -16.13 14.65
CA LEU A 271 10.57 -15.87 14.14
C LEU A 271 10.56 -14.91 12.95
N LYS A 272 9.55 -15.06 12.09
CA LYS A 272 9.26 -14.15 10.98
C LYS A 272 7.74 -14.03 10.74
N PRO A 273 7.26 -12.97 10.08
CA PRO A 273 5.84 -12.87 9.76
C PRO A 273 5.38 -13.92 8.73
N GLY A 274 4.11 -14.33 8.82
CA GLY A 274 3.46 -15.35 7.98
C GLY A 274 3.04 -14.90 6.57
N GLY A 275 3.56 -13.76 6.09
CA GLY A 275 3.18 -13.17 4.80
C GLY A 275 1.85 -12.41 4.86
N HIS A 276 1.58 -11.59 3.84
CA HIS A 276 0.44 -10.66 3.87
C HIS A 276 -0.93 -11.32 3.63
N GLY A 277 -1.00 -12.58 3.21
CA GLY A 277 -2.25 -13.32 3.01
C GLY A 277 -3.01 -13.66 4.29
N VAL A 278 -2.34 -13.62 5.45
CA VAL A 278 -2.97 -13.80 6.76
C VAL A 278 -4.01 -12.73 7.07
N ILE A 279 -3.97 -11.61 6.34
CA ILE A 279 -4.83 -10.44 6.51
C ILE A 279 -6.31 -10.79 6.55
N TRP A 280 -6.77 -11.70 5.69
CA TRP A 280 -8.19 -12.00 5.55
C TRP A 280 -8.74 -12.75 6.75
N ARG A 281 -8.01 -13.80 7.17
CA ARG A 281 -8.37 -14.56 8.36
C ARG A 281 -8.30 -13.69 9.61
N LEU A 282 -7.20 -12.94 9.75
CA LEU A 282 -6.96 -12.10 10.90
C LEU A 282 -8.03 -11.00 10.99
N ALA A 283 -8.38 -10.35 9.88
CA ALA A 283 -9.46 -9.38 9.83
C ALA A 283 -10.82 -9.97 10.28
N ARG A 284 -11.09 -11.25 9.96
CA ARG A 284 -12.28 -11.96 10.44
C ARG A 284 -12.24 -12.22 11.94
N GLU A 285 -11.13 -12.76 12.43
CA GLU A 285 -10.98 -13.12 13.85
C GLU A 285 -10.94 -11.88 14.76
N GLU A 286 -10.43 -10.75 14.28
CA GLU A 286 -10.34 -9.47 15.01
C GLU A 286 -11.57 -8.56 14.80
N GLY A 287 -12.65 -9.05 14.17
CA GLY A 287 -13.90 -8.30 14.00
C GLY A 287 -13.80 -7.05 13.11
N ILE A 288 -12.85 -7.03 12.17
CA ILE A 288 -12.67 -5.91 11.23
C ILE A 288 -13.84 -5.84 10.24
N PHE A 289 -14.29 -6.99 9.71
CA PHE A 289 -15.45 -7.02 8.81
C PHE A 289 -16.72 -6.54 9.50
N ASP A 290 -17.00 -7.01 10.72
CA ASP A 290 -18.17 -6.58 11.50
C ASP A 290 -18.15 -5.07 11.74
N TRP A 291 -16.97 -4.51 12.01
CA TRP A 291 -16.79 -3.06 12.15
C TRP A 291 -17.05 -2.29 10.86
N PHE A 292 -16.60 -2.80 9.71
CA PHE A 292 -16.91 -2.22 8.42
C PHE A 292 -18.41 -2.25 8.12
N PHE A 293 -19.09 -3.38 8.37
CA PHE A 293 -20.53 -3.50 8.17
C PHE A 293 -21.33 -2.60 9.11
N ALA A 294 -20.95 -2.53 10.39
CA ALA A 294 -21.54 -1.60 11.36
C ALA A 294 -21.36 -0.13 10.94
N SER A 295 -20.31 0.17 10.19
CA SER A 295 -20.04 1.48 9.59
C SER A 295 -20.72 1.69 8.23
N GLY A 296 -21.55 0.74 7.76
CA GLY A 296 -22.26 0.81 6.48
C GLY A 296 -21.42 0.50 5.24
N ARG A 297 -20.23 -0.12 5.40
CA ARG A 297 -19.32 -0.40 4.27
C ARG A 297 -19.55 -1.81 3.74
N LYS A 298 -19.50 -1.94 2.41
CA LYS A 298 -19.80 -3.18 1.69
C LYS A 298 -18.61 -3.69 0.87
N LYS A 299 -17.76 -2.78 0.44
CA LYS A 299 -16.57 -3.07 -0.38
C LYS A 299 -15.37 -2.37 0.24
N ALA A 300 -14.15 -2.78 -0.12
CA ALA A 300 -12.93 -2.12 0.32
C ALA A 300 -11.88 -2.03 -0.79
N LEU A 301 -11.04 -0.99 -0.68
CA LEU A 301 -9.78 -0.88 -1.42
C LEU A 301 -8.65 -1.44 -0.55
N VAL A 302 -7.82 -2.31 -1.11
CA VAL A 302 -6.63 -2.84 -0.45
C VAL A 302 -5.40 -2.38 -1.21
N ARG A 303 -4.44 -1.75 -0.53
CA ARG A 303 -3.21 -1.23 -1.15
C ARG A 303 -2.03 -1.19 -0.19
N GLN A 304 -0.84 -1.41 -0.73
CA GLN A 304 0.41 -1.33 0.02
C GLN A 304 0.91 0.13 0.12
N VAL A 305 1.65 0.46 1.17
CA VAL A 305 2.17 1.83 1.42
C VAL A 305 3.31 2.23 0.49
N ASN A 306 4.00 1.27 -0.11
CA ASN A 306 5.24 1.49 -0.85
C ASN A 306 5.06 1.94 -2.30
N ASN A 307 3.84 2.29 -2.72
CA ASN A 307 3.54 2.72 -4.09
C ASN A 307 2.95 4.15 -4.09
N PRO A 308 3.79 5.19 -3.99
CA PRO A 308 3.33 6.59 -3.91
C PRO A 308 2.52 7.07 -5.11
N VAL A 309 2.67 6.43 -6.28
CA VAL A 309 1.97 6.87 -7.51
C VAL A 309 0.58 6.26 -7.65
N ALA A 310 0.15 5.37 -6.77
CA ALA A 310 -1.10 4.62 -6.90
C ALA A 310 -2.35 5.52 -7.06
N ASN A 311 -2.35 6.70 -6.43
CA ASN A 311 -3.45 7.68 -6.49
C ASN A 311 -3.19 8.81 -7.50
N THR A 312 -2.27 8.61 -8.45
CA THR A 312 -2.03 9.59 -9.51
C THR A 312 -3.24 9.63 -10.45
N ASP A 313 -3.84 10.82 -10.57
CA ASP A 313 -5.00 11.06 -11.43
C ASP A 313 -6.17 10.12 -11.06
N TYR A 314 -7.02 9.76 -12.02
CA TYR A 314 -8.25 9.03 -11.75
C TYR A 314 -8.11 7.49 -11.57
N GLY A 315 -6.91 6.90 -11.61
CA GLY A 315 -6.72 5.45 -11.71
C GLY A 315 -7.47 4.64 -10.65
N VAL A 316 -7.19 4.90 -9.36
CA VAL A 316 -7.85 4.22 -8.24
C VAL A 316 -9.34 4.54 -8.15
N ILE A 317 -9.74 5.78 -8.46
CA ILE A 317 -11.16 6.22 -8.39
C ILE A 317 -12.00 5.50 -9.45
N ALA A 318 -11.53 5.45 -10.70
CA ALA A 318 -12.21 4.73 -11.77
C ALA A 318 -12.24 3.22 -11.50
N PHE A 319 -11.13 2.66 -10.98
CA PHE A 319 -11.04 1.25 -10.61
C PHE A 319 -12.09 0.84 -9.57
N THR A 320 -12.23 1.58 -8.47
CA THR A 320 -13.25 1.29 -7.46
C THR A 320 -14.66 1.62 -7.95
N GLY A 321 -14.82 2.67 -8.76
CA GLY A 321 -16.09 3.04 -9.38
C GLY A 321 -16.66 1.94 -10.27
N ILE A 322 -15.85 1.34 -11.14
CA ILE A 322 -16.23 0.17 -11.94
C ILE A 322 -16.66 -0.99 -11.04
N GLY A 323 -15.85 -1.31 -10.01
CA GLY A 323 -16.13 -2.41 -9.09
C GLY A 323 -17.45 -2.26 -8.37
N CYS A 324 -17.75 -1.05 -7.88
CA CYS A 324 -19.02 -0.73 -7.23
C CYS A 324 -20.20 -0.72 -8.21
N ALA A 325 -20.08 -0.01 -9.35
CA ALA A 325 -21.18 0.19 -10.29
C ALA A 325 -21.64 -1.13 -10.97
N GLN A 326 -20.71 -2.06 -11.18
CA GLN A 326 -21.01 -3.37 -11.79
C GLN A 326 -21.19 -4.49 -10.76
N ASP A 327 -21.21 -4.15 -9.46
CA ASP A 327 -21.31 -5.11 -8.36
C ASP A 327 -20.31 -6.27 -8.52
N LYS A 328 -19.03 -5.94 -8.68
CA LYS A 328 -17.94 -6.93 -8.75
C LYS A 328 -17.62 -7.46 -7.36
N ARG A 329 -17.04 -8.66 -7.30
CA ARG A 329 -16.62 -9.34 -6.06
C ARG A 329 -15.15 -9.13 -5.74
N PHE A 330 -14.30 -9.10 -6.76
CA PHE A 330 -12.86 -8.94 -6.58
C PHE A 330 -12.23 -8.29 -7.82
N GLY A 331 -11.27 -7.40 -7.63
CA GLY A 331 -10.64 -6.63 -8.70
C GLY A 331 -9.14 -6.48 -8.57
N PHE A 332 -8.44 -6.41 -9.70
CA PHE A 332 -7.01 -6.07 -9.78
C PHE A 332 -6.81 -4.78 -10.60
N ALA A 333 -6.23 -3.74 -10.01
CA ALA A 333 -5.70 -2.63 -10.81
C ALA A 333 -4.36 -3.05 -11.41
N SER A 334 -4.28 -3.05 -12.75
CA SER A 334 -3.18 -3.66 -13.50
C SER A 334 -2.56 -2.67 -14.49
N CYS A 335 -1.38 -3.01 -14.96
CA CYS A 335 -0.67 -2.27 -15.99
C CYS A 335 0.26 -3.22 -16.78
N PRO A 336 0.90 -2.76 -17.87
CA PRO A 336 1.94 -3.54 -18.53
C PRO A 336 3.06 -3.93 -17.56
N ARG A 337 3.37 -5.23 -17.48
CA ARG A 337 4.47 -5.75 -16.65
C ARG A 337 5.78 -5.69 -17.41
N GLN A 338 6.81 -5.12 -16.80
CA GLN A 338 8.17 -5.20 -17.36
C GLN A 338 8.74 -6.61 -17.18
N VAL A 339 9.35 -7.14 -18.23
CA VAL A 339 10.05 -8.43 -18.19
C VAL A 339 11.18 -8.38 -17.16
N LYS A 340 11.38 -9.47 -16.40
CA LYS A 340 12.32 -9.56 -15.25
C LYS A 340 11.96 -8.72 -14.02
N ALA A 341 10.83 -8.00 -14.02
CA ALA A 341 10.36 -7.35 -12.79
C ALA A 341 9.97 -8.40 -11.74
N SER A 342 10.22 -8.10 -10.46
CA SER A 342 9.80 -8.95 -9.32
C SER A 342 8.31 -8.81 -8.98
N GLU A 343 7.48 -8.58 -10.00
CA GLU A 343 6.02 -8.45 -9.91
C GLU A 343 5.37 -9.77 -10.33
N GLY A 344 4.35 -10.19 -9.59
CA GLY A 344 3.44 -11.25 -10.04
C GLY A 344 2.66 -10.83 -11.29
N ILE A 345 1.92 -11.78 -11.85
CA ILE A 345 1.06 -11.55 -13.02
C ILE A 345 -0.39 -11.89 -12.71
N ASN A 346 -1.30 -11.16 -13.33
CA ASN A 346 -2.71 -11.56 -13.35
C ASN A 346 -2.98 -12.48 -14.54
N VAL A 347 -3.67 -13.58 -14.29
CA VAL A 347 -4.01 -14.60 -15.28
C VAL A 347 -5.48 -14.98 -15.14
N LEU A 348 -6.14 -15.23 -16.27
CA LEU A 348 -7.44 -15.89 -16.28
C LEU A 348 -7.21 -17.37 -16.57
N ILE A 349 -7.53 -18.21 -15.59
CA ILE A 349 -7.43 -19.66 -15.70
C ILE A 349 -8.76 -20.20 -16.19
N GLU A 350 -8.75 -20.92 -17.31
CA GLU A 350 -9.87 -21.72 -17.79
C GLU A 350 -9.60 -23.20 -17.48
N THR A 351 -10.53 -23.84 -16.77
CA THR A 351 -10.44 -25.26 -16.41
C THR A 351 -11.66 -26.02 -16.96
N PRO A 352 -11.48 -26.88 -17.98
CA PRO A 352 -12.53 -27.77 -18.45
C PRO A 352 -12.90 -28.81 -17.39
N SER A 353 -14.18 -29.12 -17.28
CA SER A 353 -14.72 -30.13 -16.38
C SER A 353 -15.84 -30.93 -17.06
N SER A 354 -16.29 -32.02 -16.42
CA SER A 354 -17.44 -32.80 -16.91
C SER A 354 -18.76 -32.01 -16.94
N ALA A 355 -18.83 -30.90 -16.21
CA ALA A 355 -20.02 -30.05 -16.06
C ALA A 355 -19.91 -28.71 -16.81
N GLY A 356 -18.94 -28.56 -17.73
CA GLY A 356 -18.68 -27.31 -18.45
C GLY A 356 -17.31 -26.71 -18.11
N TYR A 357 -17.22 -25.39 -18.04
CA TYR A 357 -15.98 -24.63 -17.94
C TYR A 357 -15.97 -23.77 -16.68
N LYS A 358 -14.84 -23.76 -15.99
CA LYS A 358 -14.61 -22.94 -14.79
C LYS A 358 -13.59 -21.86 -15.09
N TYR A 359 -13.87 -20.64 -14.65
CA TYR A 359 -13.01 -19.48 -14.83
C TYR A 359 -12.61 -18.88 -13.50
N THR A 360 -11.31 -18.61 -13.35
CA THR A 360 -10.74 -17.99 -12.16
C THR A 360 -9.73 -16.93 -12.58
N LEU A 361 -10.02 -15.66 -12.27
CA LEU A 361 -9.04 -14.58 -12.40
C LEU A 361 -8.18 -14.53 -11.14
N THR A 362 -6.88 -14.77 -11.27
CA THR A 362 -5.98 -14.85 -10.12
C THR A 362 -4.58 -14.32 -10.41
N ASN A 363 -3.73 -14.35 -9.41
CA ASN A 363 -2.33 -14.00 -9.48
C ASN A 363 -1.43 -15.23 -9.45
N ILE A 364 -0.39 -15.20 -10.29
CA ILE A 364 0.77 -16.09 -10.19
C ILE A 364 1.99 -15.25 -9.82
N GLU A 365 2.69 -15.64 -8.76
CA GLU A 365 3.93 -15.00 -8.32
C GLU A 365 5.09 -15.24 -9.29
N TYR A 366 5.99 -14.27 -9.42
CA TYR A 366 7.14 -14.36 -10.34
C TYR A 366 8.06 -15.56 -10.05
N CYS A 367 8.18 -15.96 -8.79
CA CYS A 367 8.97 -17.12 -8.39
C CYS A 367 8.35 -18.46 -8.79
N ASP A 368 7.06 -18.47 -9.13
CA ASP A 368 6.30 -19.67 -9.46
C ASP A 368 6.05 -19.82 -10.97
N PHE A 369 6.54 -18.91 -11.83
CA PHE A 369 6.30 -18.97 -13.27
C PHE A 369 6.66 -20.32 -13.89
N ASN A 370 7.82 -20.87 -13.52
CA ASN A 370 8.28 -22.18 -14.00
C ASN A 370 7.30 -23.31 -13.64
N LYS A 371 6.71 -23.28 -12.44
CA LYS A 371 5.71 -24.26 -11.99
C LYS A 371 4.47 -24.29 -12.88
N PHE A 372 4.12 -23.15 -13.45
CA PHE A 372 2.94 -22.98 -14.31
C PHE A 372 3.27 -22.93 -15.81
N GLY A 373 4.52 -23.21 -16.20
CA GLY A 373 4.94 -23.17 -17.61
C GLY A 373 4.91 -21.75 -18.21
N ILE A 374 4.99 -20.72 -17.38
CA ILE A 374 4.96 -19.32 -17.80
C ILE A 374 6.37 -18.87 -18.11
N VAL A 375 6.57 -18.32 -19.30
CA VAL A 375 7.86 -17.84 -19.77
C VAL A 375 7.92 -16.32 -19.61
N ASP A 376 8.88 -15.82 -18.82
CA ASP A 376 9.09 -14.38 -18.64
C ASP A 376 9.85 -13.76 -19.81
N GLN A 377 9.17 -13.63 -20.95
CA GLN A 377 9.70 -13.00 -22.15
C GLN A 377 8.73 -11.94 -22.69
N PRO A 378 9.22 -11.00 -23.51
CA PRO A 378 8.37 -10.03 -24.16
C PRO A 378 7.29 -10.69 -25.02
N GLU A 379 6.08 -10.13 -25.04
CA GLU A 379 5.03 -10.60 -25.95
C GLU A 379 5.41 -10.41 -27.43
N LYS A 380 6.08 -9.29 -27.73
CA LYS A 380 6.54 -8.90 -29.05
C LYS A 380 8.05 -8.69 -29.02
N PRO A 381 8.83 -9.18 -30.00
CA PRO A 381 10.26 -8.91 -30.08
C PRO A 381 10.57 -7.42 -29.97
N GLY A 382 11.51 -7.05 -29.10
CA GLY A 382 11.88 -5.66 -28.83
C GLY A 382 10.99 -4.90 -27.84
N SER A 383 9.84 -5.43 -27.44
CA SER A 383 9.02 -4.85 -26.36
C SER A 383 9.69 -5.05 -24.99
N PRO A 384 9.62 -4.09 -24.06
CA PRO A 384 10.04 -4.32 -22.68
C PRO A 384 8.99 -5.04 -21.83
N TYR A 385 7.78 -5.27 -22.38
CA TYR A 385 6.62 -5.75 -21.63
C TYR A 385 6.28 -7.22 -21.89
N SER A 386 5.91 -7.92 -20.81
CA SER A 386 5.42 -9.29 -20.81
C SER A 386 4.02 -9.38 -21.44
N LYS A 387 3.66 -10.57 -21.92
CA LYS A 387 2.29 -10.92 -22.36
C LYS A 387 1.24 -10.78 -21.26
N PHE A 388 1.65 -11.00 -20.01
CA PHE A 388 0.76 -10.93 -18.86
C PHE A 388 0.91 -9.59 -18.14
N SER A 389 -0.21 -9.08 -17.63
CA SER A 389 -0.23 -7.85 -16.86
C SER A 389 0.40 -7.98 -15.51
N SER A 390 0.88 -6.86 -14.99
CA SER A 390 1.42 -6.78 -13.63
C SER A 390 0.30 -6.87 -12.61
N ASN A 391 0.48 -7.73 -11.61
CA ASN A 391 -0.24 -7.59 -10.36
C ASN A 391 0.42 -6.49 -9.51
N THR A 392 -0.29 -5.38 -9.32
CA THR A 392 0.21 -4.23 -8.56
C THR A 392 -0.14 -4.28 -7.07
N ASN A 393 -0.88 -5.31 -6.63
CA ASN A 393 -1.43 -5.44 -5.28
C ASN A 393 -2.34 -4.28 -4.84
N ILE A 394 -2.90 -3.55 -5.81
CA ILE A 394 -4.04 -2.65 -5.61
C ILE A 394 -5.30 -3.45 -5.94
N LEU A 395 -6.06 -3.81 -4.90
CA LEU A 395 -7.17 -4.75 -4.99
C LEU A 395 -8.49 -4.07 -4.61
N PHE A 396 -9.56 -4.45 -5.30
CA PHE A 396 -10.93 -4.13 -4.91
C PHE A 396 -11.57 -5.40 -4.35
N VAL A 397 -12.25 -5.31 -3.22
CA VAL A 397 -12.90 -6.46 -2.61
C VAL A 397 -14.33 -6.18 -2.17
N ASP A 398 -15.22 -7.13 -2.41
CA ASP A 398 -16.50 -7.23 -1.73
C ASP A 398 -16.34 -7.97 -0.39
N LEU A 399 -16.81 -7.37 0.70
CA LEU A 399 -16.56 -7.88 2.04
C LEU A 399 -17.29 -9.21 2.31
N GLU A 400 -18.52 -9.38 1.81
CA GLU A 400 -19.29 -10.61 1.96
C GLU A 400 -18.71 -11.75 1.11
N ALA A 401 -18.25 -11.43 -0.10
CA ALA A 401 -17.60 -12.36 -1.00
C ALA A 401 -16.28 -12.87 -0.38
N ILE A 402 -15.50 -11.99 0.25
CA ILE A 402 -14.29 -12.40 1.00
C ILE A 402 -14.64 -13.35 2.15
N LEU A 403 -15.67 -13.04 2.96
CA LEU A 403 -16.11 -13.93 4.04
C LEU A 403 -16.56 -15.29 3.50
N SER A 404 -17.26 -15.31 2.37
CA SER A 404 -17.67 -16.53 1.66
C SER A 404 -16.45 -17.34 1.21
N ALA A 405 -15.45 -16.70 0.59
CA ALA A 405 -14.20 -17.34 0.20
C ALA A 405 -13.43 -17.92 1.41
N LEU A 406 -13.41 -17.22 2.55
CA LEU A 406 -12.77 -17.69 3.79
C LEU A 406 -13.47 -18.88 4.45
N SER A 407 -14.72 -19.16 4.09
CA SER A 407 -15.39 -20.40 4.50
C SER A 407 -14.88 -21.62 3.73
N LEU A 408 -14.42 -21.42 2.48
CA LEU A 408 -13.84 -22.46 1.64
C LEU A 408 -12.36 -22.67 1.93
N CYS A 409 -11.61 -21.58 2.10
CA CYS A 409 -10.20 -21.61 2.43
C CYS A 409 -9.84 -20.53 3.46
N PRO A 410 -9.69 -20.90 4.74
CA PRO A 410 -9.41 -19.94 5.80
C PRO A 410 -8.07 -19.21 5.65
N ILE A 411 -7.08 -19.79 4.97
CA ILE A 411 -5.76 -19.20 4.77
C ILE A 411 -5.40 -19.40 3.28
N PRO A 412 -5.82 -18.48 2.39
CA PRO A 412 -5.54 -18.59 0.96
C PRO A 412 -4.06 -18.34 0.63
N GLY A 413 -3.60 -18.80 -0.53
CA GLY A 413 -2.29 -18.43 -1.06
C GLY A 413 -1.08 -18.94 -0.28
N ILE A 414 -1.22 -20.03 0.48
CA ILE A 414 -0.12 -20.60 1.26
C ILE A 414 1.03 -21.06 0.36
N LEU A 415 2.25 -20.64 0.68
CA LEU A 415 3.48 -21.02 0.01
C LEU A 415 4.66 -21.12 1.01
N VAL A 416 5.77 -21.71 0.56
CA VAL A 416 7.02 -21.77 1.33
C VAL A 416 8.19 -21.40 0.43
N ASN A 417 9.09 -20.55 0.92
CA ASN A 417 10.33 -20.22 0.23
C ASN A 417 11.52 -20.34 1.18
N LEU A 418 12.58 -20.99 0.70
CA LEU A 418 13.88 -20.98 1.35
C LEU A 418 14.58 -19.66 1.00
N LYS A 419 15.04 -18.94 2.01
CA LYS A 419 15.77 -17.68 1.88
C LYS A 419 16.96 -17.69 2.83
N LYS A 420 18.09 -17.13 2.41
CA LYS A 420 19.20 -16.86 3.34
C LYS A 420 18.80 -15.73 4.27
N LEU A 421 19.00 -15.93 5.57
CA LEU A 421 18.71 -14.94 6.59
C LEU A 421 19.94 -14.74 7.48
N ALA A 422 20.42 -13.50 7.51
CA ALA A 422 21.42 -13.09 8.47
C ALA A 422 20.76 -12.67 9.78
N TYR A 423 21.24 -13.19 10.91
CA TYR A 423 20.78 -12.81 12.26
C TYR A 423 21.94 -12.89 13.26
N ARG A 424 21.78 -12.26 14.43
CA ARG A 424 22.72 -12.41 15.54
C ARG A 424 22.19 -13.47 16.50
N ASN A 425 23.02 -14.43 16.87
CA ASN A 425 22.70 -15.39 17.92
C ASN A 425 22.89 -14.75 19.31
N GLN A 426 22.61 -15.52 20.36
CA GLN A 426 22.73 -15.06 21.74
C GLN A 426 24.16 -14.67 22.15
N SER A 427 25.19 -15.18 21.47
CA SER A 427 26.59 -14.77 21.69
C SER A 427 26.99 -13.52 20.90
N GLY A 428 26.04 -12.88 20.21
CA GLY A 428 26.26 -11.69 19.39
C GLY A 428 26.93 -11.96 18.04
N GLN A 429 27.27 -13.22 17.75
CA GLN A 429 27.88 -13.65 16.49
C GLN A 429 26.86 -13.54 15.36
N LYS A 430 27.29 -12.94 14.25
CA LYS A 430 26.49 -12.88 13.02
C LYS A 430 26.51 -14.27 12.37
N LYS A 431 25.34 -14.87 12.23
CA LYS A 431 25.11 -16.09 11.46
C LYS A 431 24.34 -15.76 10.20
N GLU A 432 24.56 -16.55 9.15
CA GLU A 432 23.73 -16.58 7.96
C GLU A 432 23.35 -18.02 7.70
N GLU A 433 22.06 -18.32 7.76
CA GLU A 433 21.52 -19.66 7.58
C GLU A 433 20.35 -19.61 6.59
N GLU A 434 20.10 -20.72 5.91
CA GLU A 434 18.93 -20.83 5.04
C GLU A 434 17.71 -21.19 5.89
N VAL A 435 16.66 -20.39 5.75
CA VAL A 435 15.44 -20.49 6.56
C VAL A 435 14.21 -20.51 5.66
N ALA A 436 13.20 -21.26 6.07
CA ALA A 436 11.87 -21.28 5.48
C ALA A 436 10.82 -20.95 6.54
N ARG A 437 9.68 -20.42 6.09
CA ARG A 437 8.48 -20.21 6.91
C ARG A 437 7.25 -20.32 6.03
N LEU A 438 6.09 -20.54 6.65
CA LEU A 438 4.84 -20.52 5.91
C LEU A 438 4.54 -19.06 5.58
N GLU A 439 4.45 -18.74 4.30
CA GLU A 439 4.02 -17.45 3.79
C GLU A 439 2.62 -17.62 3.18
N SER A 440 1.83 -16.56 3.15
CA SER A 440 0.57 -16.49 2.39
C SER A 440 0.48 -15.17 1.64
N THR A 441 -0.23 -15.16 0.52
CA THR A 441 -0.41 -13.98 -0.34
C THR A 441 -1.86 -13.52 -0.37
N MET A 442 -2.09 -12.21 -0.18
CA MET A 442 -3.43 -11.65 -0.02
C MET A 442 -4.28 -11.75 -1.29
N GLN A 443 -3.66 -11.59 -2.44
CA GLN A 443 -4.34 -11.59 -3.73
C GLN A 443 -4.85 -12.98 -4.14
N ASN A 444 -4.28 -14.06 -3.59
CA ASN A 444 -4.67 -15.43 -3.91
C ASN A 444 -5.95 -15.89 -3.19
N ILE A 445 -6.59 -15.03 -2.39
CA ILE A 445 -8.03 -15.21 -2.08
C ILE A 445 -8.86 -15.26 -3.37
N ALA A 446 -8.35 -14.68 -4.46
CA ALA A 446 -9.00 -14.71 -5.76
C ALA A 446 -9.17 -16.12 -6.36
N ASP A 447 -8.36 -17.09 -5.91
CA ASP A 447 -8.47 -18.50 -6.33
C ASP A 447 -9.84 -19.12 -5.97
N PHE A 448 -10.59 -18.48 -5.06
CA PHE A 448 -11.88 -18.95 -4.56
C PHE A 448 -13.08 -18.19 -5.15
N PHE A 449 -12.86 -17.32 -6.13
CA PHE A 449 -13.93 -16.68 -6.93
C PHE A 449 -14.11 -17.37 -8.28
N GLU A 450 -14.27 -18.69 -8.25
CA GLU A 450 -14.52 -19.49 -9.45
C GLU A 450 -15.95 -19.30 -9.96
N GLU A 451 -16.10 -19.09 -11.27
CA GLU A 451 -17.40 -19.01 -11.94
C GLU A 451 -17.51 -20.10 -13.02
N ALA A 452 -18.65 -20.80 -13.03
CA ALA A 452 -18.89 -21.94 -13.92
C ALA A 452 -19.89 -21.60 -15.03
N PHE A 453 -19.63 -22.11 -16.24
CA PHE A 453 -20.44 -21.89 -17.44
C PHE A 453 -20.55 -23.17 -18.26
N ASP A 454 -21.69 -23.40 -18.91
CA ASP A 454 -21.94 -24.61 -19.70
C ASP A 454 -21.03 -24.72 -20.94
N LYS A 455 -20.61 -23.58 -21.48
CA LYS A 455 -19.78 -23.45 -22.69
C LYS A 455 -18.54 -22.59 -22.40
N PRO A 456 -17.47 -22.73 -23.20
CA PRO A 456 -16.33 -21.83 -23.07
C PRO A 456 -16.77 -20.38 -23.31
N LEU A 457 -16.27 -19.48 -22.48
CA LEU A 457 -16.56 -18.06 -22.51
C LEU A 457 -15.66 -17.38 -23.55
N PRO A 458 -16.23 -16.86 -24.65
CA PRO A 458 -15.44 -16.11 -25.61
C PRO A 458 -14.92 -14.83 -24.96
N PRO A 459 -13.77 -14.28 -25.42
CA PRO A 459 -13.16 -13.15 -24.76
C PRO A 459 -14.07 -11.93 -24.62
N SER A 460 -14.89 -11.65 -25.65
CA SER A 460 -15.90 -10.58 -25.65
C SER A 460 -16.94 -10.68 -24.53
N GLU A 461 -17.21 -11.86 -23.98
CA GLU A 461 -18.20 -12.08 -22.91
C GLU A 461 -17.57 -12.12 -21.51
N ARG A 462 -16.24 -12.13 -21.39
CA ARG A 462 -15.54 -12.23 -20.08
C ARG A 462 -15.80 -11.07 -19.14
N HIS A 463 -16.30 -9.94 -19.66
CA HIS A 463 -16.75 -8.81 -18.84
C HIS A 463 -17.91 -9.17 -17.89
N GLN A 464 -18.63 -10.27 -18.14
CA GLN A 464 -19.72 -10.75 -17.28
C GLN A 464 -19.23 -11.38 -15.97
N LEU A 465 -17.95 -11.79 -15.90
CA LEU A 465 -17.35 -12.33 -14.68
C LEU A 465 -17.45 -11.30 -13.53
N LYS A 466 -17.71 -11.78 -12.32
CA LYS A 466 -17.75 -10.97 -11.11
C LYS A 466 -16.36 -10.62 -10.59
N THR A 467 -15.32 -11.31 -11.04
CA THR A 467 -13.93 -10.85 -10.93
C THR A 467 -13.57 -9.95 -12.11
N TYR A 468 -12.77 -8.91 -11.90
CA TYR A 468 -12.36 -8.01 -12.98
C TYR A 468 -10.93 -7.50 -12.81
N LEU A 469 -10.43 -6.86 -13.85
CA LEU A 469 -9.22 -6.05 -13.75
C LEU A 469 -9.36 -4.79 -14.61
N THR A 470 -8.58 -3.77 -14.25
CA THR A 470 -8.43 -2.56 -15.05
C THR A 470 -7.00 -2.48 -15.58
N TYR A 471 -6.84 -1.92 -16.77
CA TYR A 471 -5.53 -1.60 -17.34
C TYR A 471 -5.34 -0.09 -17.40
N ASN A 472 -4.19 0.38 -16.91
CA ASN A 472 -3.82 1.79 -16.98
C ASN A 472 -2.31 1.94 -17.28
N HIS A 473 -1.88 3.18 -17.51
CA HIS A 473 -0.48 3.53 -17.62
C HIS A 473 0.29 3.14 -16.35
N ARG A 474 1.42 2.44 -16.54
CA ARG A 474 2.27 1.97 -15.45
C ARG A 474 2.69 3.08 -14.48
N ARG A 475 3.16 4.23 -14.99
CA ARG A 475 3.58 5.37 -14.15
C ARG A 475 2.47 5.94 -13.27
N LYS A 476 1.20 5.73 -13.63
CA LYS A 476 0.01 6.15 -12.85
C LYS A 476 -0.59 5.02 -12.00
N THR A 477 0.03 3.83 -12.01
CA THR A 477 -0.50 2.62 -11.34
C THR A 477 0.50 2.03 -10.38
N ILE A 478 1.76 1.84 -10.79
CA ILE A 478 2.82 1.28 -9.97
C ILE A 478 4.18 1.93 -10.26
N SER A 479 4.75 2.48 -9.21
CA SER A 479 6.16 2.83 -9.11
C SER A 479 6.50 2.80 -7.63
N ALA A 480 7.16 1.73 -7.20
CA ALA A 480 7.33 1.47 -5.78
C ALA A 480 8.65 2.05 -5.24
N ALA A 481 8.69 2.37 -3.95
CA ALA A 481 9.91 2.70 -3.21
C ALA A 481 10.22 1.53 -2.26
N LYS A 482 11.03 0.57 -2.71
CA LYS A 482 11.34 -0.68 -1.98
C LYS A 482 12.82 -1.02 -1.91
N ARG A 483 13.66 -0.42 -2.74
CA ARG A 483 15.09 -0.73 -2.84
C ARG A 483 15.92 0.54 -2.79
N GLU A 484 17.03 0.48 -2.06
CA GLU A 484 18.06 1.51 -2.12
C GLU A 484 18.62 1.59 -3.54
N PHE A 485 18.81 2.80 -4.05
CA PHE A 485 19.49 3.01 -5.31
C PHE A 485 21.00 2.90 -5.14
N THR A 486 21.64 2.24 -6.10
CA THR A 486 23.11 2.24 -6.24
C THR A 486 23.47 2.71 -7.64
N LEU A 487 24.48 3.57 -7.76
CA LEU A 487 24.90 4.09 -9.06
C LEU A 487 25.23 2.93 -10.04
N GLY A 488 24.68 2.99 -11.25
CA GLY A 488 24.80 1.94 -12.27
C GLY A 488 23.80 0.79 -12.14
N SER A 489 22.93 0.78 -11.12
CA SER A 489 21.82 -0.18 -10.98
C SER A 489 20.52 0.34 -11.60
N SER A 490 19.49 -0.51 -11.64
CA SER A 490 18.17 -0.12 -12.13
C SER A 490 17.47 0.85 -11.17
N LEU A 491 16.80 1.87 -11.73
CA LEU A 491 15.88 2.77 -11.00
C LEU A 491 14.57 2.08 -10.58
N LEU A 492 14.31 0.87 -11.07
CA LEU A 492 13.07 0.18 -10.79
C LEU A 492 12.96 -0.16 -9.30
N GLU A 493 11.83 0.23 -8.71
CA GLU A 493 11.53 0.08 -7.28
C GLU A 493 12.38 0.94 -6.32
N THR A 494 13.07 2.00 -6.79
CA THR A 494 13.81 2.94 -5.92
C THR A 494 13.04 4.24 -5.66
N PRO A 495 13.29 4.95 -4.53
CA PRO A 495 12.71 6.27 -4.29
C PRO A 495 12.99 7.28 -5.42
N GLU A 496 14.20 7.28 -5.97
CA GLU A 496 14.63 8.15 -7.07
C GLU A 496 13.86 7.85 -8.35
N GLY A 497 13.71 6.56 -8.71
CA GLY A 497 12.92 6.15 -9.86
C GLY A 497 11.45 6.54 -9.71
N CYS A 498 10.91 6.39 -8.50
CA CYS A 498 9.56 6.81 -8.19
C CYS A 498 9.37 8.33 -8.28
N PHE A 499 10.31 9.10 -7.77
CA PHE A 499 10.28 10.56 -7.89
C PHE A 499 10.35 11.02 -9.35
N LEU A 500 11.20 10.39 -10.16
CA LEU A 500 11.27 10.69 -11.59
C LEU A 500 9.95 10.42 -12.32
N ASP A 501 9.26 9.31 -11.98
CA ASP A 501 7.95 9.01 -12.54
C ASP A 501 6.87 9.99 -12.07
N ILE A 502 6.95 10.51 -10.84
CA ILE A 502 6.09 11.62 -10.37
C ILE A 502 6.33 12.89 -11.19
N LEU A 503 7.59 13.29 -11.41
CA LEU A 503 7.91 14.47 -12.23
C LEU A 503 7.40 14.32 -13.66
N ARG A 504 7.49 13.11 -14.24
CA ARG A 504 6.94 12.81 -15.56
C ARG A 504 5.43 12.93 -15.60
N ASN A 505 4.73 12.34 -14.64
CA ASN A 505 3.27 12.44 -14.54
C ASN A 505 2.83 13.91 -14.34
N ASN A 506 3.55 14.65 -13.51
CA ASN A 506 3.32 16.08 -13.27
C ASN A 506 3.58 16.92 -14.52
N ARG A 507 4.57 16.55 -15.33
CA ARG A 507 4.76 17.15 -16.65
C ARG A 507 3.57 16.89 -17.57
N ASP A 508 3.11 15.64 -17.66
CA ASP A 508 1.95 15.26 -18.48
C ASP A 508 0.72 16.09 -18.06
N LEU A 509 0.49 16.26 -16.75
CA LEU A 509 -0.55 17.17 -16.22
C LEU A 509 -0.36 18.61 -16.72
N LEU A 510 0.82 19.21 -16.48
CA LEU A 510 1.04 20.62 -16.77
C LEU A 510 0.99 20.92 -18.27
N VAL A 511 1.59 20.06 -19.11
CA VAL A 511 1.67 20.28 -20.56
C VAL A 511 0.36 19.89 -21.25
N ASP A 512 -0.12 18.67 -21.02
CA ASP A 512 -1.22 18.13 -21.82
C ASP A 512 -2.59 18.59 -21.33
N ARG A 513 -2.70 19.02 -20.06
CA ARG A 513 -3.97 19.41 -19.45
C ARG A 513 -4.00 20.88 -19.04
N CYS A 514 -2.97 21.39 -18.38
CA CYS A 514 -2.91 22.80 -17.97
C CYS A 514 -2.40 23.74 -19.08
N HIS A 515 -1.86 23.20 -20.18
CA HIS A 515 -1.28 23.96 -21.30
C HIS A 515 -0.11 24.88 -20.92
N MET A 516 0.69 24.48 -19.93
CA MET A 516 1.93 25.16 -19.56
C MET A 516 3.09 24.75 -20.47
N GLN A 517 4.04 25.65 -20.65
CA GLN A 517 5.34 25.34 -21.24
C GLN A 517 6.28 24.85 -20.14
N VAL A 518 6.71 23.60 -20.21
CA VAL A 518 7.54 22.96 -19.16
C VAL A 518 8.72 22.23 -19.80
N PRO A 519 9.94 22.30 -19.22
CA PRO A 519 11.11 21.58 -19.71
C PRO A 519 10.83 20.07 -19.82
N VAL A 520 11.54 19.40 -20.72
CA VAL A 520 11.50 17.93 -20.79
C VAL A 520 12.16 17.38 -19.53
N VAL A 521 11.57 16.35 -18.92
CA VAL A 521 12.20 15.67 -17.79
C VAL A 521 13.50 15.01 -18.26
N SER A 522 14.61 15.35 -17.60
CA SER A 522 15.94 14.79 -17.81
C SER A 522 15.92 13.26 -17.86
N ASP A 523 16.78 12.68 -18.70
CA ASP A 523 17.05 11.25 -18.60
C ASP A 523 17.70 10.93 -17.23
N PRO A 524 17.64 9.67 -16.77
CA PRO A 524 18.19 9.27 -15.48
C PRO A 524 19.62 9.73 -15.21
N LEU A 525 20.53 9.65 -16.18
CA LEU A 525 21.94 10.01 -15.96
C LEU A 525 22.05 11.51 -15.68
N HIS A 526 21.40 12.32 -16.52
CA HIS A 526 21.40 13.76 -16.35
C HIS A 526 20.68 14.21 -15.06
N PHE A 527 19.59 13.52 -14.68
CA PHE A 527 18.92 13.76 -13.40
C PHE A 527 19.86 13.58 -12.19
N PHE A 528 20.73 12.56 -12.22
CA PHE A 528 21.68 12.32 -11.14
C PHE A 528 22.88 13.27 -11.14
N GLU A 529 23.30 13.75 -12.31
CA GLU A 529 24.43 14.66 -12.43
C GLU A 529 24.08 16.12 -12.15
N LYS A 530 22.88 16.56 -12.54
CA LYS A 530 22.47 17.98 -12.54
C LYS A 530 21.23 18.27 -11.71
N GLY A 531 20.51 17.24 -11.26
CA GLY A 531 19.21 17.38 -10.62
C GLY A 531 18.04 17.43 -11.62
N PRO A 532 16.82 17.69 -11.12
CA PRO A 532 15.63 17.74 -11.95
C PRO A 532 15.60 18.99 -12.85
N SER A 533 15.09 18.84 -14.07
CA SER A 533 14.94 19.96 -15.02
C SER A 533 13.87 20.98 -14.59
N PHE A 534 12.97 20.57 -13.70
CA PHE A 534 11.99 21.40 -13.00
C PHE A 534 11.42 20.59 -11.83
N ILE A 535 10.83 21.28 -10.85
CA ILE A 535 10.07 20.66 -9.78
C ILE A 535 8.66 21.24 -9.81
N PHE A 536 7.66 20.37 -9.98
CA PHE A 536 6.27 20.71 -9.67
C PHE A 536 5.75 19.69 -8.68
N LEU A 537 5.37 20.15 -7.49
CA LEU A 537 4.77 19.31 -6.44
C LEU A 537 3.50 19.99 -5.94
N TYR A 538 2.46 19.22 -5.69
CA TYR A 538 1.20 19.78 -5.21
C TYR A 538 0.52 18.85 -4.20
N HIS A 539 -0.28 19.43 -3.29
CA HIS A 539 -1.10 18.66 -2.38
C HIS A 539 -2.26 18.00 -3.16
N PRO A 540 -2.57 16.70 -2.98
CA PRO A 540 -3.62 16.02 -3.75
C PRO A 540 -5.01 16.68 -3.67
N ALA A 541 -5.30 17.43 -2.61
CA ALA A 541 -6.53 18.22 -2.49
C ALA A 541 -6.65 19.41 -3.46
N LEU A 542 -5.56 19.85 -4.11
CA LEU A 542 -5.65 20.76 -5.26
C LEU A 542 -6.55 20.15 -6.34
N GLY A 543 -6.53 18.83 -6.47
CA GLY A 543 -7.42 18.03 -7.28
C GLY A 543 -6.82 16.64 -7.48
N PRO A 544 -7.45 15.55 -7.00
CA PRO A 544 -6.94 14.21 -7.27
C PRO A 544 -7.12 13.80 -8.73
N LEU A 545 -7.86 14.60 -9.52
CA LEU A 545 -8.08 14.42 -10.95
C LEU A 545 -7.31 15.48 -11.73
N TYR A 546 -6.60 15.09 -12.79
CA TYR A 546 -5.91 16.04 -13.66
C TYR A 546 -6.89 17.00 -14.34
N SER A 547 -8.11 16.53 -14.66
CA SER A 547 -9.18 17.37 -15.20
C SER A 547 -9.65 18.47 -14.24
N VAL A 548 -9.51 18.28 -12.92
CA VAL A 548 -9.82 19.30 -11.91
C VAL A 548 -8.66 20.29 -11.78
N VAL A 549 -7.43 19.79 -11.69
CA VAL A 549 -6.24 20.67 -11.56
C VAL A 549 -6.08 21.58 -12.78
N ALA A 550 -6.34 21.06 -13.98
CA ALA A 550 -6.28 21.84 -15.23
C ALA A 550 -7.30 22.98 -15.32
N GLN A 551 -8.35 22.98 -14.50
CA GLN A 551 -9.28 24.10 -14.40
C GLN A 551 -8.80 25.17 -13.41
N LYS A 552 -7.88 24.81 -12.50
CA LYS A 552 -7.27 25.71 -11.50
C LYS A 552 -5.95 26.30 -11.94
N ILE A 553 -5.19 25.59 -12.78
CA ILE A 553 -3.91 26.03 -13.35
C ILE A 553 -4.04 26.04 -14.87
N ARG A 554 -3.86 27.19 -15.50
CA ARG A 554 -4.11 27.38 -16.94
C ARG A 554 -3.02 28.26 -17.57
N GLY A 555 -2.32 27.72 -18.55
CA GLY A 555 -1.27 28.44 -19.28
C GLY A 555 -0.07 28.82 -18.41
N GLY A 556 0.90 29.51 -19.02
CA GLY A 556 2.13 29.93 -18.36
C GLY A 556 3.35 29.07 -18.72
N ARG A 557 4.44 29.25 -17.97
CA ARG A 557 5.74 28.65 -18.24
C ARG A 557 6.49 28.38 -16.94
N LEU A 558 7.08 27.18 -16.87
CA LEU A 558 8.16 26.85 -15.95
C LEU A 558 9.47 26.92 -16.74
N HIS A 559 10.45 27.67 -16.26
CA HIS A 559 11.79 27.70 -16.84
C HIS A 559 12.61 26.47 -16.41
N PRO A 560 13.73 26.13 -17.09
CA PRO A 560 14.68 25.14 -16.58
C PRO A 560 15.05 25.43 -15.13
N GLU A 561 15.17 24.36 -14.33
CA GLU A 561 15.54 24.40 -12.91
C GLU A 561 14.53 25.12 -11.99
N SER A 562 13.39 25.55 -12.53
CA SER A 562 12.34 26.18 -11.73
C SER A 562 11.65 25.21 -10.79
N GLU A 563 11.13 25.75 -9.69
CA GLU A 563 10.44 25.00 -8.66
C GLU A 563 9.12 25.65 -8.27
N LEU A 564 8.03 24.92 -8.48
CA LEU A 564 6.69 25.29 -8.03
C LEU A 564 6.17 24.24 -7.03
N GLN A 565 6.00 24.63 -5.76
CA GLN A 565 5.37 23.77 -4.76
C GLN A 565 4.05 24.37 -4.25
N LEU A 566 2.96 23.61 -4.38
CA LEU A 566 1.60 24.03 -4.04
C LEU A 566 1.01 23.15 -2.94
N GLN A 567 1.23 23.49 -1.67
CA GLN A 567 0.51 22.88 -0.54
C GLN A 567 -0.80 23.63 -0.27
N ILE A 568 -1.73 23.58 -1.22
CA ILE A 568 -2.99 24.34 -1.20
C ILE A 568 -4.11 23.56 -1.92
N GLY A 569 -5.35 23.72 -1.46
CA GLY A 569 -6.54 23.13 -2.09
C GLY A 569 -7.26 24.09 -3.05
N GLU A 570 -7.35 25.37 -2.68
CA GLU A 570 -8.06 26.40 -3.43
C GLU A 570 -7.05 27.36 -4.09
N ALA A 571 -6.77 27.14 -5.38
CA ALA A 571 -5.90 27.98 -6.19
C ALA A 571 -6.57 28.37 -7.51
N ASP A 572 -6.26 29.55 -8.01
CA ASP A 572 -6.67 30.07 -9.32
C ASP A 572 -5.45 30.72 -9.98
N ILE A 573 -4.70 29.92 -10.74
CA ILE A 573 -3.42 30.27 -11.35
C ILE A 573 -3.59 30.33 -12.86
N GLU A 574 -3.29 31.47 -13.45
CA GLU A 574 -3.38 31.71 -14.88
C GLU A 574 -2.12 32.40 -15.39
N ASN A 575 -1.51 31.84 -16.44
CA ASN A 575 -0.34 32.41 -17.10
C ASN A 575 0.82 32.77 -16.13
N LEU A 576 1.11 31.90 -15.17
CA LEU A 576 2.28 32.03 -14.30
C LEU A 576 3.56 31.81 -15.12
N ASP A 577 4.50 32.74 -15.06
CA ASP A 577 5.84 32.59 -15.62
C ASP A 577 6.87 32.52 -14.48
N LEU A 578 7.49 31.35 -14.29
CA LEU A 578 8.38 31.07 -13.15
C LEU A 578 9.80 30.72 -13.60
N GLU A 579 10.77 31.50 -13.10
CA GLU A 579 12.20 31.25 -13.17
C GLU A 579 12.76 31.43 -11.74
N GLY A 580 13.25 30.34 -11.17
CA GLY A 580 13.54 30.22 -9.73
C GLY A 580 12.47 29.43 -8.97
N SER A 581 12.29 29.72 -7.68
CA SER A 581 11.43 28.97 -6.75
C SER A 581 10.22 29.78 -6.26
N LEU A 582 9.03 29.17 -6.32
CA LEU A 582 7.77 29.64 -5.74
C LEU A 582 7.13 28.54 -4.88
N LEU A 583 6.95 28.82 -3.59
CA LEU A 583 6.33 27.93 -2.62
C LEU A 583 5.07 28.58 -2.07
N ILE A 584 3.92 27.91 -2.19
CA ILE A 584 2.64 28.34 -1.60
C ILE A 584 2.20 27.27 -0.60
N GLN A 585 2.01 27.67 0.65
CA GLN A 585 1.65 26.79 1.76
C GLN A 585 0.42 27.32 2.49
N ALA A 586 -0.67 26.57 2.44
CA ALA A 586 -1.85 26.83 3.26
C ALA A 586 -1.83 25.93 4.50
N GLU A 587 -2.06 26.51 5.67
CA GLU A 587 -2.23 25.75 6.91
C GLU A 587 -3.55 24.97 6.89
N SER A 588 -4.62 25.62 6.43
CA SER A 588 -5.94 25.03 6.24
C SER A 588 -6.16 24.71 4.76
N ILE A 589 -5.83 23.48 4.33
CA ILE A 589 -5.88 23.08 2.92
C ILE A 589 -7.29 22.66 2.47
N MET A 590 -8.00 21.91 3.32
CA MET A 590 -9.29 21.27 2.99
C MET A 590 -10.45 21.78 3.87
N GLY A 591 -10.19 22.72 4.76
CA GLY A 591 -11.14 23.20 5.76
C GLY A 591 -10.43 23.52 7.07
N HIS A 592 -11.19 23.50 8.17
CA HIS A 592 -10.74 23.94 9.49
C HIS A 592 -10.76 22.79 10.50
N THR A 593 -10.09 22.97 11.62
CA THR A 593 -10.02 21.96 12.68
C THR A 593 -10.95 22.33 13.83
N GLU A 594 -11.78 21.37 14.27
CA GLU A 594 -12.52 21.43 15.53
C GLU A 594 -11.90 20.42 16.51
N GLY A 595 -11.21 20.93 17.55
CA GLY A 595 -10.38 20.10 18.42
C GLY A 595 -9.20 19.51 17.65
N GLN A 596 -9.17 18.18 17.47
CA GLN A 596 -8.19 17.47 16.63
C GLN A 596 -8.78 16.97 15.30
N LYS A 597 -10.07 17.26 15.03
CA LYS A 597 -10.77 16.74 13.85
C LYS A 597 -10.81 17.79 12.75
N LEU A 598 -10.35 17.41 11.56
CA LEU A 598 -10.53 18.17 10.33
C LEU A 598 -12.00 18.12 9.88
N ILE A 599 -12.58 19.29 9.73
CA ILE A 599 -13.92 19.53 9.17
C ILE A 599 -13.75 20.15 7.79
N TYR A 600 -14.20 19.45 6.75
CA TYR A 600 -14.15 19.98 5.40
C TYR A 600 -15.08 21.18 5.28
N SER A 601 -14.53 22.28 4.79
CA SER A 601 -15.25 23.53 4.62
C SER A 601 -14.51 24.49 3.70
N GLU A 602 -15.15 25.62 3.43
CA GLU A 602 -14.54 26.74 2.71
C GLU A 602 -13.61 27.59 3.62
N ARG A 603 -13.35 27.22 4.87
CA ARG A 603 -12.39 27.92 5.73
C ARG A 603 -10.98 27.40 5.46
N CYS A 604 -10.37 27.89 4.37
CA CYS A 604 -9.07 27.46 3.87
C CYS A 604 -8.26 28.64 3.33
N GLY A 605 -6.95 28.41 3.19
CA GLY A 605 -6.05 29.34 2.50
C GLY A 605 -6.29 29.31 0.99
N ARG A 606 -6.34 30.48 0.35
CA ARG A 606 -6.58 30.64 -1.09
C ARG A 606 -5.51 31.46 -1.78
N CYS A 607 -5.25 31.16 -3.04
CA CYS A 607 -4.30 31.91 -3.84
C CYS A 607 -4.84 32.18 -5.25
N VAL A 608 -4.77 33.44 -5.69
CA VAL A 608 -5.02 33.87 -7.06
C VAL A 608 -3.73 34.45 -7.63
N LEU A 609 -3.24 33.88 -8.73
CA LEU A 609 -2.11 34.40 -9.49
C LEU A 609 -2.53 34.53 -10.95
N LYS A 610 -2.62 35.75 -11.48
CA LYS A 610 -2.99 35.99 -12.89
C LYS A 610 -1.92 36.80 -13.61
N ASN A 611 -1.31 36.23 -14.64
CA ASN A 611 -0.20 36.85 -15.38
C ASN A 611 0.92 37.32 -14.44
N VAL A 612 1.25 36.49 -13.44
CA VAL A 612 2.30 36.78 -12.46
C VAL A 612 3.61 36.22 -12.99
N THR A 613 4.66 37.03 -12.93
CA THR A 613 6.03 36.59 -13.22
C THR A 613 6.80 36.48 -11.91
N VAL A 614 7.52 35.38 -11.70
CA VAL A 614 8.42 35.21 -10.54
C VAL A 614 9.83 34.99 -11.06
N ARG A 615 10.78 35.79 -10.54
CA ARG A 615 12.21 35.78 -10.89
C ARG A 615 13.07 35.82 -9.63
N ASN A 616 13.73 34.72 -9.29
CA ASN A 616 14.71 34.65 -8.21
C ASN A 616 15.77 33.57 -8.49
N LYS A 617 16.81 33.48 -7.66
CA LYS A 617 17.90 32.51 -7.85
C LYS A 617 17.50 31.04 -7.64
N GLY A 618 16.37 30.75 -7.00
CA GLY A 618 15.83 29.40 -6.86
C GLY A 618 16.71 28.45 -6.05
N ILE A 619 16.77 27.20 -6.51
CA ILE A 619 17.46 26.08 -5.85
C ILE A 619 18.98 26.33 -5.82
N ASP A 620 19.60 26.00 -4.70
CA ASP A 620 21.06 25.97 -4.59
C ASP A 620 21.58 24.60 -5.06
N HIS A 621 22.01 24.52 -6.32
CA HIS A 621 22.49 23.27 -6.94
C HIS A 621 23.87 22.84 -6.43
N ASP A 622 24.61 23.71 -5.74
CA ASP A 622 25.90 23.38 -5.13
C ASP A 622 25.75 22.63 -3.78
N MET A 623 24.53 22.58 -3.24
CA MET A 623 24.21 21.90 -1.99
C MET A 623 23.78 20.44 -2.21
N PRO A 624 23.97 19.55 -1.21
CA PRO A 624 23.63 18.12 -1.33
C PRO A 624 22.12 17.87 -1.24
N ASN A 625 21.36 18.33 -2.23
CA ASN A 625 19.90 18.21 -2.28
C ASN A 625 19.45 16.75 -2.41
N VAL A 626 18.41 16.37 -1.65
CA VAL A 626 17.74 15.06 -1.77
C VAL A 626 16.30 15.29 -2.23
N TYR A 627 16.14 15.46 -3.55
CA TYR A 627 14.88 15.87 -4.16
C TYR A 627 13.70 14.94 -3.85
N TRP A 628 13.91 13.63 -3.85
CA TRP A 628 12.83 12.67 -3.56
C TRP A 628 12.36 12.70 -2.10
N ARG A 629 13.17 13.24 -1.17
CA ARG A 629 12.76 13.53 0.21
C ARG A 629 12.20 14.95 0.38
N ASN A 630 12.25 15.77 -0.66
CA ASN A 630 11.98 17.21 -0.61
C ASN A 630 12.92 17.97 0.35
N GLU A 631 14.16 17.49 0.50
CA GLU A 631 15.23 18.18 1.23
C GLU A 631 16.02 19.01 0.23
N ILE A 632 15.61 20.27 0.03
CA ILE A 632 16.09 21.15 -1.04
C ILE A 632 16.57 22.47 -0.44
N ALA A 633 17.84 22.81 -0.65
CA ALA A 633 18.43 24.10 -0.35
C ALA A 633 18.12 25.11 -1.47
N ARG A 634 17.99 26.39 -1.09
CA ARG A 634 17.61 27.48 -2.00
C ARG A 634 18.49 28.69 -1.74
N GLN A 635 18.90 29.37 -2.81
CA GLN A 635 19.61 30.65 -2.73
C GLN A 635 18.64 31.81 -2.52
N GLU A 636 17.49 31.78 -3.20
CA GLU A 636 16.38 32.72 -3.04
C GLU A 636 15.06 32.00 -3.32
N VAL A 637 13.97 32.41 -2.67
CA VAL A 637 12.65 31.82 -2.86
C VAL A 637 11.55 32.87 -2.68
N CYS A 638 10.48 32.76 -3.47
CA CYS A 638 9.23 33.42 -3.14
C CYS A 638 8.36 32.43 -2.35
N GLN A 639 8.21 32.66 -1.05
CA GLN A 639 7.39 31.83 -0.17
C GLN A 639 6.15 32.61 0.29
N ILE A 640 4.98 32.02 0.07
CA ILE A 640 3.67 32.53 0.50
C ILE A 640 3.07 31.55 1.50
N ILE A 641 2.81 32.01 2.72
CA ILE A 641 2.18 31.26 3.80
C ILE A 641 0.78 31.81 4.07
N LEU A 642 -0.23 30.96 3.99
CA LEU A 642 -1.64 31.29 4.19
C LEU A 642 -2.13 30.66 5.49
N ARG A 643 -2.36 31.49 6.52
CA ARG A 643 -2.88 31.06 7.82
C ARG A 643 -4.39 30.93 7.79
N GLY A 644 -4.94 29.89 8.40
CA GLY A 644 -6.39 29.69 8.52
C GLY A 644 -7.19 29.96 7.24
N MET A 645 -8.22 30.79 7.34
CA MET A 645 -8.99 31.33 6.22
C MET A 645 -8.37 32.65 5.75
N SER A 646 -7.37 32.56 4.87
CA SER A 646 -6.68 33.72 4.29
C SER A 646 -6.60 33.66 2.78
N GLU A 647 -6.32 34.79 2.14
CA GLU A 647 -6.26 34.89 0.69
C GLU A 647 -5.04 35.68 0.22
N PHE A 648 -4.30 35.16 -0.75
CA PHE A 648 -3.30 35.94 -1.49
C PHE A 648 -3.80 36.21 -2.90
N TYR A 649 -3.69 37.46 -3.33
CA TYR A 649 -4.09 37.91 -4.66
C TYR A 649 -2.95 38.67 -5.33
N ALA A 650 -2.55 38.23 -6.52
CA ALA A 650 -1.61 38.95 -7.38
C ALA A 650 -2.07 38.88 -8.84
N GLU A 651 -2.01 40.00 -9.54
CA GLU A 651 -2.36 40.08 -10.95
C GLU A 651 -1.49 41.09 -11.70
N ASN A 652 -0.94 40.70 -12.85
CA ASN A 652 -0.11 41.55 -13.72
C ASN A 652 1.11 42.18 -13.01
N ILE A 653 1.82 41.41 -12.18
CA ILE A 653 3.01 41.87 -11.44
C ILE A 653 4.22 40.96 -11.65
N THR A 654 5.42 41.48 -11.34
CA THR A 654 6.64 40.68 -11.20
C THR A 654 7.11 40.62 -9.74
N LEU A 655 7.25 39.42 -9.19
CA LEU A 655 7.88 39.16 -7.89
C LEU A 655 9.37 38.87 -8.11
N ARG A 656 10.27 39.75 -7.64
CA ARG A 656 11.71 39.70 -7.90
C ARG A 656 12.52 39.47 -6.62
N GLY A 657 13.38 38.46 -6.66
CA GLY A 657 14.28 38.11 -5.56
C GLY A 657 13.60 37.29 -4.47
N ASP A 658 14.20 37.35 -3.28
CA ASP A 658 13.75 36.61 -2.11
C ASP A 658 12.57 37.31 -1.43
N HIS A 659 11.46 36.58 -1.25
CA HIS A 659 10.24 37.10 -0.65
C HIS A 659 9.65 36.09 0.33
N PHE A 660 9.35 36.57 1.54
CA PHE A 660 8.56 35.83 2.52
C PHE A 660 7.28 36.62 2.81
N ILE A 661 6.14 36.07 2.40
CA ILE A 661 4.82 36.70 2.53
C ILE A 661 3.94 35.80 3.40
N GLU A 662 3.60 36.27 4.59
CA GLU A 662 2.68 35.58 5.49
C GLU A 662 1.36 36.34 5.53
N VAL A 663 0.26 35.67 5.17
CA VAL A 663 -1.09 36.22 5.23
C VAL A 663 -1.79 35.69 6.49
N PRO A 664 -2.14 36.56 7.45
CA PRO A 664 -2.82 36.16 8.68
C PRO A 664 -4.21 35.55 8.45
N ASP A 665 -4.67 34.75 9.42
CA ASP A 665 -6.03 34.20 9.41
C ASP A 665 -7.07 35.32 9.42
N GLY A 666 -8.09 35.21 8.56
CA GLY A 666 -9.13 36.22 8.40
C GLY A 666 -8.69 37.44 7.60
N GLU A 667 -7.57 37.38 6.87
CA GLU A 667 -7.09 38.48 6.03
C GLU A 667 -6.85 38.07 4.57
N ARG A 668 -6.99 39.05 3.69
CA ARG A 668 -6.61 39.00 2.28
C ARG A 668 -5.42 39.93 2.05
N CYS A 669 -4.34 39.40 1.48
CA CYS A 669 -3.20 40.15 1.00
C CYS A 669 -3.35 40.38 -0.52
N ILE A 670 -3.31 41.65 -0.93
CA ILE A 670 -3.29 42.08 -2.33
C ILE A 670 -1.87 42.57 -2.63
N ALA A 671 -1.20 41.90 -3.56
CA ALA A 671 0.13 42.25 -4.04
C ALA A 671 0.03 43.08 -5.33
N GLU A 672 0.64 44.26 -5.31
CA GLU A 672 0.70 45.19 -6.43
C GLU A 672 2.15 45.59 -6.71
N GLU A 673 2.46 45.91 -7.96
CA GLU A 673 3.74 46.48 -8.35
C GLU A 673 3.55 47.99 -8.55
N VAL A 674 4.18 48.80 -7.70
CA VAL A 674 4.13 50.27 -7.76
C VAL A 674 5.55 50.78 -7.89
N ASP A 675 5.83 51.52 -8.96
CA ASP A 675 7.17 52.05 -9.28
C ASP A 675 8.29 50.98 -9.28
N GLY A 676 7.95 49.75 -9.70
CA GLY A 676 8.87 48.61 -9.74
C GLY A 676 9.16 47.97 -8.38
N GLN A 677 8.42 48.35 -7.33
CA GLN A 677 8.50 47.74 -6.00
C GLN A 677 7.22 46.98 -5.66
N LEU A 678 7.38 45.87 -4.95
CA LEU A 678 6.26 45.10 -4.41
C LEU A 678 5.62 45.85 -3.25
N ARG A 679 4.34 46.16 -3.39
CA ARG A 679 3.47 46.69 -2.34
C ARG A 679 2.46 45.63 -1.93
N LEU A 680 2.33 45.41 -0.62
CA LEU A 680 1.35 44.48 -0.05
C LEU A 680 0.31 45.26 0.74
N THR A 681 -0.98 45.03 0.44
CA THR A 681 -2.11 45.60 1.18
C THR A 681 -2.90 44.48 1.83
N PHE A 682 -3.19 44.61 3.13
CA PHE A 682 -3.91 43.61 3.90
C PHE A 682 -5.31 44.12 4.28
N GLU A 683 -6.32 43.31 3.99
CA GLU A 683 -7.71 43.61 4.24
C GLU A 683 -8.35 42.49 5.07
N LYS A 684 -9.19 42.84 6.05
CA LYS A 684 -9.93 41.84 6.82
C LYS A 684 -11.04 41.24 5.97
N ILE A 685 -11.21 39.93 6.07
CA ILE A 685 -12.28 39.17 5.43
C ILE A 685 -13.06 38.37 6.47
N GLU A 686 -14.39 38.44 6.41
CA GLU A 686 -15.27 37.65 7.30
C GLU A 686 -15.68 36.31 6.67
N ALA A 687 -15.55 36.20 5.35
CA ALA A 687 -15.88 35.05 4.54
C ALA A 687 -14.93 35.00 3.32
N PRO A 688 -14.75 33.83 2.68
CA PRO A 688 -13.94 33.76 1.48
C PRO A 688 -14.53 34.62 0.36
N SER A 689 -13.68 35.38 -0.33
CA SER A 689 -14.09 36.25 -1.44
C SER A 689 -14.46 35.43 -2.68
N TRP A 690 -14.00 34.18 -2.77
CA TRP A 690 -14.36 33.23 -3.83
C TRP A 690 -14.15 31.77 -3.39
N HIS A 691 -14.78 30.83 -4.11
CA HIS A 691 -14.50 29.40 -3.98
C HIS A 691 -14.85 28.66 -5.27
N TRP A 692 -14.16 27.56 -5.57
CA TRP A 692 -14.59 26.70 -6.68
C TRP A 692 -15.82 25.89 -6.29
N ARG A 693 -16.88 26.00 -7.09
CA ARG A 693 -18.07 25.12 -7.07
C ARG A 693 -17.90 24.01 -8.10
N TYR A 694 -18.19 22.78 -7.69
CA TYR A 694 -17.96 21.58 -8.50
C TYR A 694 -19.30 21.03 -8.95
N GLN A 695 -19.42 20.72 -10.24
CA GLN A 695 -20.64 20.15 -10.81
C GLN A 695 -20.33 19.03 -11.79
N VAL A 696 -21.11 17.95 -11.74
CA VAL A 696 -21.05 16.87 -12.73
C VAL A 696 -21.98 17.23 -13.90
N TYR A 697 -21.42 17.27 -15.10
CA TYR A 697 -22.18 17.54 -16.34
C TYR A 697 -22.75 16.25 -16.94
N PRO A 698 -23.69 16.34 -17.92
CA PRO A 698 -24.32 15.15 -18.52
C PRO A 698 -23.35 14.14 -19.17
N ASN A 699 -22.20 14.61 -19.65
CA ASN A 699 -21.12 13.77 -20.18
C ASN A 699 -20.15 13.25 -19.09
N HIS A 700 -20.55 13.34 -17.82
CA HIS A 700 -19.79 12.96 -16.63
C HIS A 700 -18.48 13.74 -16.39
N SER A 701 -18.23 14.86 -17.10
CA SER A 701 -17.11 15.73 -16.73
C SER A 701 -17.43 16.52 -15.45
N ILE A 702 -16.43 16.70 -14.60
CA ILE A 702 -16.52 17.59 -13.43
C ILE A 702 -16.04 18.98 -13.86
N ILE A 703 -16.94 19.96 -13.78
CA ILE A 703 -16.67 21.35 -14.16
C ILE A 703 -16.64 22.21 -12.90
N LEU A 704 -15.66 23.12 -12.86
CA LEU A 704 -15.47 24.09 -11.80
C LEU A 704 -15.98 25.46 -12.27
N THR A 705 -16.79 26.11 -11.44
CA THR A 705 -17.24 27.50 -11.61
C THR A 705 -16.89 28.29 -10.37
N LYS A 706 -16.45 29.53 -10.55
CA LYS A 706 -16.07 30.42 -9.44
C LYS A 706 -17.30 31.11 -8.83
#